data_AF-A0A1V4W1D7-F1
#
_entry.id   AF-A0A1V4W1D7-F1
#
_cell.length_a   1.000
_cell.length_b   1.000
_cell.length_c   1.000
_cell.angle_alpha   90.00
_cell.angle_beta   90.00
_cell.angle_gamma   90.00
#
_symmetry.space_group_name_H-M   'P 1'
#
loop_
_entity.id
_entity.type
_entity.pdbx_description
1 polymer ?
#
loop_
_entity_poly.entity_id
_entity_poly.type
_entity_poly.pdbx_seq_one_letter_code
_entity_poly.pdbx_strand_id
1 'polypeptide(L)'
;MGLPGIIVFIIILAGAIGLFAMAIRQRYLILRLGQPENRFDQIGERVKSLFVYVLGQKKVLDEAYPGLLHVLIFWGFLVLALGELQFFGEGLYPGFVLPLLGHYPAFYLIQDLFAVLVLAGVLMAAWRRYVVKPDRLERNLDAAIILSLITGVVLTLFIANGLRAAAHPAASAAAPVTAVVSYFLGKQGWSLATLNLLYYIFWWAHVLIILAFLVFIPYSKHMHLIACPFNTFFRSLNPMGKMLQPLDFEDEQATLGVRKITDFSWKHLLDLLTCTQCGRCQDNCPAYLSNAPLSSKRFINNMKEHLLECGKESSPGIAHAYAEQNESGGETGRLVESSLIGSAVAEEELWSCKTCGACQYICPVMIEHVPKNINLRRYLAMEEASYPSGVDNAIRCLEDRGHPYKGTMASRSSWFRGSWAEDLVKENNKEILFWVGCTAALDDRSMKIAQAFAALLKRSGVRFGILGEKENCCGDPARRLGNEFLYDGLVRDNINLFKKHKVKTIVTTCPHCYNAFKNEYPQTDSAFSKNYEIYHHTEYLAKLLEEKKLVIASAFTETVTYHDPCYLGRYNDIFDIPRKILQNISGLKLIEMQRNRGRSFCCGGGGGGAWMEEEGTRVNHMRAEQVFAAGAEVLCTACPFCMTMMNDGIKVKQAGQDKAVRIYDLAEILETVTQKIS
;
A
#
# COMPACT_ATOMS: atom_id res chain seq x y z
N MET A 1 -6.62 -39.54 -31.51
CA MET A 1 -5.16 -39.60 -31.77
C MET A 1 -4.74 -41.06 -31.75
N GLY A 2 -3.87 -41.51 -32.65
CA GLY A 2 -3.24 -42.83 -32.50
C GLY A 2 -2.29 -42.86 -31.31
N LEU A 3 -1.84 -44.05 -30.91
CA LEU A 3 -0.84 -44.25 -29.84
C LEU A 3 0.39 -43.32 -29.95
N PRO A 4 0.95 -43.04 -31.14
CA PRO A 4 2.06 -42.09 -31.27
C PRO A 4 1.74 -40.67 -30.81
N GLY A 5 0.51 -40.19 -31.07
CA GLY A 5 0.08 -38.84 -30.67
C GLY A 5 -0.07 -38.70 -29.15
N ILE A 6 -0.51 -39.74 -28.47
CA ILE A 6 -0.63 -39.76 -27.00
C ILE A 6 0.75 -39.70 -26.36
N ILE A 7 1.73 -40.46 -26.89
CA ILE A 7 3.11 -40.44 -26.40
C ILE A 7 3.71 -39.04 -26.55
N VAL A 8 3.56 -38.41 -27.72
CA VAL A 8 4.02 -37.03 -27.95
C VAL A 8 3.38 -36.05 -26.97
N PHE A 9 2.07 -36.19 -26.72
CA PHE A 9 1.36 -35.34 -25.77
C PHE A 9 1.91 -35.47 -24.35
N ILE A 10 2.12 -36.70 -23.87
CA ILE A 10 2.66 -36.97 -22.53
C ILE A 10 4.07 -36.38 -22.39
N ILE A 11 4.93 -36.53 -23.41
CA ILE A 11 6.30 -35.98 -23.38
C ILE A 11 6.27 -34.46 -23.27
N ILE A 12 5.47 -33.79 -24.11
CA ILE A 12 5.36 -32.32 -24.11
C ILE A 12 4.77 -31.83 -22.78
N LEU A 13 3.72 -32.49 -22.27
CA LEU A 13 3.09 -32.17 -21.00
C LEU A 13 4.08 -32.31 -19.83
N ALA A 14 4.77 -33.45 -19.73
CA ALA A 14 5.76 -33.69 -18.69
C ALA A 14 6.93 -32.69 -18.78
N GLY A 15 7.39 -32.37 -19.99
CA GLY A 15 8.41 -31.35 -20.23
C GLY A 15 7.98 -29.96 -19.75
N ALA A 16 6.76 -29.53 -20.11
CA ALA A 16 6.23 -28.24 -19.67
C ALA A 16 6.04 -28.16 -18.14
N ILE A 17 5.52 -29.22 -17.52
CA ILE A 17 5.40 -29.30 -16.05
C ILE A 17 6.78 -29.27 -15.39
N GLY A 18 7.77 -29.98 -15.94
CA GLY A 18 9.15 -29.98 -15.45
C GLY A 18 9.79 -28.61 -15.50
N LEU A 19 9.71 -27.92 -16.65
CA LEU A 19 10.21 -26.55 -16.81
C LEU A 19 9.53 -25.57 -15.86
N PHE A 20 8.21 -25.66 -15.73
CA PHE A 20 7.45 -24.85 -14.79
C PHE A 20 7.88 -25.10 -13.33
N ALA A 21 8.01 -26.36 -12.93
CA ALA A 21 8.44 -26.72 -11.58
C ALA A 21 9.87 -26.22 -11.29
N MET A 22 10.78 -26.30 -12.26
CA MET A 22 12.13 -25.72 -12.14
C MET A 22 12.08 -24.20 -11.95
N ALA A 23 11.25 -23.50 -12.72
CA ALA A 23 11.08 -22.06 -12.61
C ALA A 23 10.53 -21.65 -11.24
N ILE A 24 9.50 -22.36 -10.73
CA ILE A 24 8.94 -22.13 -9.40
C ILE A 24 9.96 -22.45 -8.29
N ARG A 25 10.71 -23.54 -8.42
CA ARG A 25 11.79 -23.87 -7.49
C ARG A 25 12.83 -22.75 -7.45
N GLN A 26 13.19 -22.17 -8.60
CA GLN A 26 14.11 -21.03 -8.64
C GLN A 26 13.55 -19.83 -7.89
N ARG A 27 12.27 -19.47 -8.09
CA ARG A 27 11.62 -18.37 -7.34
C ARG A 27 11.59 -18.65 -5.84
N TYR A 28 11.33 -19.90 -5.43
CA TYR A 28 11.37 -20.30 -4.04
C TYR A 28 12.79 -20.17 -3.43
N LEU A 29 13.83 -20.60 -4.15
CA LEU A 29 15.22 -20.46 -3.69
C LEU A 29 15.63 -18.98 -3.55
N ILE A 30 15.16 -18.11 -4.45
CA ILE A 30 15.37 -16.66 -4.34
C ILE A 30 14.73 -16.10 -3.07
N LEU A 31 13.53 -16.55 -2.70
CA LEU A 31 12.89 -16.11 -1.44
C LEU A 31 13.67 -16.54 -0.20
N ARG A 32 14.40 -17.67 -0.26
CA ARG A 32 15.24 -18.16 0.83
C ARG A 32 16.53 -17.36 1.02
N LEU A 33 16.84 -16.40 0.13
CA LEU A 33 17.95 -15.47 0.33
C LEU A 33 17.64 -14.43 1.42
N GLY A 34 16.37 -14.19 1.71
CA GLY A 34 15.96 -13.20 2.70
C GLY A 34 15.97 -13.74 4.13
N GLN A 35 16.05 -12.81 5.09
CA GLN A 35 16.01 -13.11 6.52
C GLN A 35 14.71 -13.84 6.94
N PRO A 36 14.77 -14.68 7.98
CA PRO A 36 13.59 -15.35 8.51
C PRO A 36 12.60 -14.33 9.09
N GLU A 37 11.31 -14.57 8.85
CA GLU A 37 10.22 -13.78 9.44
C GLU A 37 9.00 -14.67 9.66
N ASN A 38 8.39 -14.62 10.84
CA ASN A 38 7.21 -15.42 11.11
C ASN A 38 5.94 -14.73 10.61
N ARG A 39 5.27 -15.34 9.63
CA ARG A 39 3.95 -14.93 9.13
C ARG A 39 2.94 -16.08 9.12
N PHE A 40 3.15 -17.08 9.98
CA PHE A 40 2.29 -18.28 10.07
C PHE A 40 1.28 -18.21 11.22
N ASP A 41 1.17 -17.08 11.90
CA ASP A 41 0.16 -16.81 12.94
C ASP A 41 -1.25 -16.61 12.35
N GLN A 42 -2.29 -16.78 13.16
CA GLN A 42 -3.68 -16.42 12.82
C GLN A 42 -4.17 -16.94 11.45
N ILE A 43 -3.92 -18.22 11.17
CA ILE A 43 -4.23 -18.86 9.88
C ILE A 43 -5.66 -18.58 9.40
N GLY A 44 -6.66 -18.60 10.29
CA GLY A 44 -8.06 -18.31 9.94
C GLY A 44 -8.27 -16.94 9.28
N GLU A 45 -7.68 -15.87 9.84
CA GLU A 45 -7.78 -14.51 9.26
C GLU A 45 -6.99 -14.39 7.95
N ARG A 46 -5.90 -15.15 7.80
CA ARG A 46 -5.13 -15.22 6.54
C ARG A 46 -5.90 -15.93 5.43
N VAL A 47 -6.55 -17.04 5.74
CA VAL A 47 -7.46 -17.76 4.83
C VAL A 47 -8.61 -16.86 4.42
N LYS A 48 -9.27 -16.19 5.38
CA LYS A 48 -10.32 -15.20 5.10
C LYS A 48 -9.83 -14.09 4.17
N SER A 49 -8.57 -13.67 4.32
CA SER A 49 -7.97 -12.67 3.42
C SER A 49 -7.89 -13.17 1.97
N LEU A 50 -7.67 -14.46 1.71
CA LEU A 50 -7.75 -15.03 0.37
C LEU A 50 -9.16 -14.88 -0.22
N PHE A 51 -10.19 -15.25 0.54
CA PHE A 51 -11.58 -15.14 0.09
C PHE A 51 -11.98 -13.69 -0.18
N VAL A 52 -11.61 -12.75 0.70
CA VAL A 52 -11.99 -11.34 0.57
C VAL A 52 -11.22 -10.62 -0.54
N TYR A 53 -9.90 -10.83 -0.62
CA TYR A 53 -9.04 -10.01 -1.47
C TYR A 53 -8.62 -10.70 -2.77
N VAL A 54 -8.54 -12.04 -2.83
CA VAL A 54 -8.21 -12.78 -4.06
C VAL A 54 -9.48 -13.17 -4.80
N LEU A 55 -10.38 -13.93 -4.18
CA LEU A 55 -11.64 -14.35 -4.82
C LEU A 55 -12.62 -13.18 -4.93
N GLY A 56 -12.88 -12.49 -3.82
CA GLY A 56 -13.76 -11.33 -3.78
C GLY A 56 -13.19 -10.07 -4.44
N GLN A 57 -11.91 -10.07 -4.81
CA GLN A 57 -11.23 -8.99 -5.53
C GLN A 57 -11.43 -7.57 -4.93
N LYS A 58 -11.70 -7.47 -3.61
CA LYS A 58 -12.13 -6.22 -2.96
C LYS A 58 -11.26 -5.01 -3.31
N LYS A 59 -9.93 -5.15 -3.28
CA LYS A 59 -8.99 -4.07 -3.63
C LYS A 59 -8.90 -3.79 -5.13
N VAL A 60 -9.09 -4.79 -5.97
CA VAL A 60 -9.03 -4.62 -7.43
C VAL A 60 -10.26 -3.83 -7.91
N LEU A 61 -11.42 -4.12 -7.32
CA LEU A 61 -12.71 -3.46 -7.55
C LEU A 61 -12.76 -1.99 -7.08
N ASP A 62 -11.79 -1.51 -6.29
CA ASP A 62 -11.71 -0.10 -5.89
C ASP A 62 -11.62 0.88 -7.09
N GLU A 63 -11.18 0.43 -8.26
CA GLU A 63 -11.32 1.19 -9.52
C GLU A 63 -12.25 0.43 -10.48
N ALA A 64 -13.37 1.04 -10.88
CA ALA A 64 -14.44 0.36 -11.61
C ALA A 64 -14.00 -0.31 -12.92
N TYR A 65 -13.34 0.42 -13.83
CA TYR A 65 -12.96 -0.14 -15.14
C TYR A 65 -11.90 -1.26 -15.04
N PRO A 66 -10.76 -1.06 -14.35
CA PRO A 66 -9.81 -2.16 -14.12
C PRO A 66 -10.37 -3.28 -13.25
N GLY A 67 -11.31 -2.97 -12.35
CA GLY A 67 -12.04 -3.95 -11.55
C GLY A 67 -12.84 -4.90 -12.43
N LEU A 68 -13.72 -4.35 -13.26
CA LEU A 68 -14.59 -5.13 -14.14
C LEU A 68 -13.79 -6.03 -15.08
N LEU A 69 -12.76 -5.51 -15.75
CA LEU A 69 -11.96 -6.34 -16.66
C LEU A 69 -11.26 -7.50 -15.92
N HIS A 70 -10.82 -7.31 -14.67
CA HIS A 70 -10.21 -8.40 -13.89
C HIS A 70 -11.25 -9.41 -13.42
N VAL A 71 -12.47 -8.99 -13.06
CA VAL A 71 -13.56 -9.91 -12.72
C VAL A 71 -13.87 -10.83 -13.89
N LEU A 72 -14.05 -10.26 -15.09
CA LEU A 72 -14.38 -11.02 -16.30
C LEU A 72 -13.30 -12.05 -16.64
N ILE A 73 -12.03 -11.62 -16.61
CA ILE A 73 -10.89 -12.51 -16.91
C ILE A 73 -10.71 -13.56 -15.82
N PHE A 74 -10.64 -13.17 -14.54
CA PHE A 74 -10.31 -14.05 -13.43
C PHE A 74 -11.37 -15.15 -13.22
N TRP A 75 -12.64 -14.77 -13.10
CA TRP A 75 -13.72 -15.74 -12.89
C TRP A 75 -13.96 -16.58 -14.13
N GLY A 76 -13.80 -16.00 -15.33
CA GLY A 76 -13.79 -16.75 -16.58
C GLY A 76 -12.71 -17.81 -16.61
N PHE A 77 -11.47 -17.50 -16.25
CA PHE A 77 -10.40 -18.49 -16.17
C PHE A 77 -10.65 -19.57 -15.12
N LEU A 78 -11.25 -19.26 -13.97
CA LEU A 78 -11.60 -20.29 -12.98
C LEU A 78 -12.62 -21.29 -13.53
N VAL A 79 -13.62 -20.81 -14.27
CA VAL A 79 -14.63 -21.67 -14.91
C VAL A 79 -14.04 -22.46 -16.06
N LEU A 80 -13.26 -21.81 -16.94
CA LEU A 80 -12.63 -22.45 -18.10
C LEU A 80 -11.59 -23.49 -17.67
N ALA A 81 -10.85 -23.26 -16.59
CA ALA A 81 -9.88 -24.23 -16.06
C ALA A 81 -10.52 -25.59 -15.72
N LEU A 82 -11.80 -25.63 -15.32
CA LEU A 82 -12.52 -26.89 -15.13
C LEU A 82 -12.77 -27.61 -16.47
N GLY A 83 -12.98 -26.86 -17.55
CA GLY A 83 -13.09 -27.40 -18.91
C GLY A 83 -11.79 -27.90 -19.48
N GLU A 84 -10.68 -27.25 -19.13
CA GLU A 84 -9.37 -27.70 -19.54
C GLU A 84 -9.07 -29.12 -19.02
N LEU A 85 -9.54 -29.47 -17.82
CA LEU A 85 -9.42 -30.84 -17.33
C LEU A 85 -10.06 -31.86 -18.28
N GLN A 86 -11.18 -31.51 -18.93
CA GLN A 86 -11.77 -32.34 -19.98
C GLN A 86 -10.88 -32.39 -21.23
N PHE A 87 -10.42 -31.24 -21.72
CA PHE A 87 -9.56 -31.16 -22.92
C PHE A 87 -8.27 -31.98 -22.77
N PHE A 88 -7.59 -31.88 -21.63
CA PHE A 88 -6.39 -32.66 -21.32
C PHE A 88 -6.73 -34.15 -21.11
N GLY A 89 -7.84 -34.45 -20.45
CA GLY A 89 -8.31 -35.82 -20.25
C GLY A 89 -8.60 -36.55 -21.56
N GLU A 90 -9.23 -35.87 -22.53
CA GLU A 90 -9.48 -36.40 -23.89
C GLU A 90 -8.19 -36.69 -24.67
N GLY A 91 -7.11 -35.95 -24.37
CA GLY A 91 -5.77 -36.19 -24.91
C GLY A 91 -5.11 -37.46 -24.37
N LEU A 92 -5.38 -37.80 -23.10
CA LEU A 92 -4.87 -39.01 -22.44
C LEU A 92 -5.72 -40.24 -22.77
N TYR A 93 -7.04 -40.09 -22.75
CA TYR A 93 -7.99 -41.15 -22.99
C TYR A 93 -9.08 -40.68 -23.96
N PRO A 94 -9.12 -41.19 -25.20
CA PRO A 94 -10.16 -40.85 -26.16
C PRO A 94 -11.56 -41.14 -25.58
N GLY A 95 -12.43 -40.13 -25.58
CA GLY A 95 -13.78 -40.25 -25.01
C GLY A 95 -13.86 -39.99 -23.50
N PHE A 96 -12.79 -39.49 -22.88
CA PHE A 96 -12.84 -39.00 -21.50
C PHE A 96 -13.94 -37.96 -21.32
N VAL A 97 -14.78 -38.16 -20.32
CA VAL A 97 -15.75 -37.18 -19.88
C VAL A 97 -15.42 -36.81 -18.44
N LEU A 98 -15.35 -35.52 -18.16
CA LEU A 98 -15.06 -35.04 -16.82
C LEU A 98 -16.14 -35.54 -15.85
N PRO A 99 -15.79 -36.30 -14.80
CA PRO A 99 -16.76 -36.79 -13.84
C PRO A 99 -17.59 -35.64 -13.26
N LEU A 100 -18.88 -35.88 -13.00
CA LEU A 100 -19.84 -34.93 -12.39
C LEU A 100 -20.21 -33.69 -13.22
N LEU A 101 -19.45 -33.29 -14.24
CA LEU A 101 -19.69 -32.05 -14.97
C LEU A 101 -19.85 -32.26 -16.49
N GLY A 102 -19.02 -33.09 -17.11
CA GLY A 102 -18.94 -33.23 -18.56
C GLY A 102 -20.16 -33.88 -19.23
N HIS A 103 -21.12 -34.40 -18.45
CA HIS A 103 -22.38 -34.93 -18.98
C HIS A 103 -23.52 -33.89 -19.02
N TYR A 104 -23.34 -32.74 -18.36
CA TYR A 104 -24.41 -31.76 -18.19
C TYR A 104 -24.33 -30.67 -19.27
N PRO A 105 -25.38 -30.46 -20.08
CA PRO A 105 -25.38 -29.40 -21.10
C PRO A 105 -25.16 -27.99 -20.52
N ALA A 106 -25.59 -27.78 -19.27
CA ALA A 106 -25.36 -26.54 -18.54
C ALA A 106 -23.87 -26.22 -18.34
N PHE A 107 -23.01 -27.23 -18.20
CA PHE A 107 -21.57 -27.03 -18.06
C PHE A 107 -20.97 -26.40 -19.33
N TYR A 108 -21.32 -26.93 -20.50
CA TYR A 108 -20.89 -26.38 -21.79
C TYR A 108 -21.48 -25.00 -22.07
N LEU A 109 -22.74 -24.76 -21.72
CA LEU A 109 -23.34 -23.41 -21.79
C LEU A 109 -22.54 -22.41 -20.95
N ILE A 110 -22.25 -22.76 -19.69
CA ILE A 110 -21.51 -21.90 -18.77
C ILE A 110 -20.11 -21.60 -19.33
N GLN A 111 -19.38 -22.62 -19.80
CA GLN A 111 -18.05 -22.41 -20.40
C GLN A 111 -18.08 -21.50 -21.62
N ASP A 112 -19.04 -21.72 -22.52
CA ASP A 112 -19.22 -20.94 -23.73
C ASP A 112 -19.48 -19.46 -23.42
N LEU A 113 -20.37 -19.19 -22.44
CA LEU A 113 -20.64 -17.83 -21.97
C LEU A 113 -19.42 -17.18 -21.30
N PHE A 114 -18.74 -17.90 -20.40
CA PHE A 114 -17.55 -17.35 -19.72
C PHE A 114 -16.37 -17.15 -20.66
N ALA A 115 -16.21 -17.95 -21.71
CA ALA A 115 -15.23 -17.71 -22.77
C ALA A 115 -15.48 -16.37 -23.48
N VAL A 116 -16.73 -16.03 -23.78
CA VAL A 116 -17.08 -14.69 -24.32
C VAL A 116 -16.72 -13.59 -23.33
N LEU A 117 -17.03 -13.77 -22.04
CA LEU A 117 -16.70 -12.79 -21.00
C LEU A 117 -15.18 -12.57 -20.89
N VAL A 118 -14.36 -13.63 -21.00
CA VAL A 118 -12.90 -13.51 -21.03
C VAL A 118 -12.46 -12.71 -22.24
N LEU A 119 -12.97 -13.00 -23.45
CA LEU A 119 -12.64 -12.20 -24.65
C LEU A 119 -13.02 -10.73 -24.46
N ALA A 120 -14.20 -10.44 -23.91
CA ALA A 120 -14.61 -9.07 -23.62
C ALA A 120 -13.64 -8.39 -22.65
N GLY A 121 -13.25 -9.06 -21.56
CA GLY A 121 -12.26 -8.55 -20.60
C GLY A 121 -10.89 -8.29 -21.23
N VAL A 122 -10.43 -9.18 -22.12
CA VAL A 122 -9.16 -9.04 -22.85
C VAL A 122 -9.21 -7.89 -23.84
N LEU A 123 -10.30 -7.72 -24.56
CA LEU A 123 -10.53 -6.57 -25.44
C LEU A 123 -10.54 -5.26 -24.65
N MET A 124 -11.19 -5.23 -23.48
CA MET A 124 -11.15 -4.08 -22.57
C MET A 124 -9.72 -3.78 -22.09
N ALA A 125 -8.93 -4.81 -21.80
CA ALA A 125 -7.53 -4.67 -21.39
C ALA A 125 -6.65 -4.16 -22.54
N ALA A 126 -6.84 -4.67 -23.76
CA ALA A 126 -6.14 -4.23 -24.96
C ALA A 126 -6.50 -2.78 -25.33
N TRP A 127 -7.80 -2.43 -25.34
CA TRP A 127 -8.28 -1.07 -25.55
C TRP A 127 -7.64 -0.10 -24.57
N ARG A 128 -7.68 -0.43 -23.28
CA ARG A 128 -7.08 0.40 -22.24
C ARG A 128 -5.57 0.57 -22.44
N ARG A 129 -4.86 -0.47 -22.85
CA ARG A 129 -3.40 -0.43 -22.96
C ARG A 129 -2.90 0.24 -24.25
N TYR A 130 -3.55 -0.01 -25.38
CA TYR A 130 -3.07 0.39 -26.70
C TYR A 130 -3.84 1.57 -27.30
N VAL A 131 -5.03 1.90 -26.80
CA VAL A 131 -5.81 3.05 -27.26
C VAL A 131 -5.82 4.16 -26.22
N VAL A 132 -6.30 3.90 -24.99
CA VAL A 132 -6.33 4.91 -23.91
C VAL A 132 -4.93 5.28 -23.42
N LYS A 133 -4.00 4.32 -23.43
CA LYS A 133 -2.58 4.48 -23.08
C LYS A 133 -2.32 5.26 -21.76
N PRO A 134 -2.89 4.87 -20.60
CA PRO A 134 -2.58 5.53 -19.33
C PRO A 134 -1.07 5.50 -19.02
N ASP A 135 -0.51 6.62 -18.57
CA ASP A 135 0.94 6.77 -18.32
C ASP A 135 1.53 5.71 -17.39
N ARG A 136 0.75 5.29 -16.39
CA ARG A 136 1.17 4.29 -15.41
C ARG A 136 1.40 2.90 -16.01
N LEU A 137 0.81 2.60 -17.17
CA LEU A 137 0.87 1.29 -17.82
C LEU A 137 1.98 1.23 -18.87
N GLU A 138 2.96 0.39 -18.60
CA GLU A 138 4.01 0.07 -19.56
C GLU A 138 3.49 -0.77 -20.73
N ARG A 139 3.99 -0.45 -21.92
CA ARG A 139 3.65 -1.10 -23.19
C ARG A 139 4.81 -1.99 -23.62
N ASN A 140 5.18 -2.93 -22.76
CA ASN A 140 6.24 -3.89 -23.01
C ASN A 140 5.75 -5.13 -23.77
N LEU A 141 6.71 -5.88 -24.35
CA LEU A 141 6.45 -7.09 -25.13
C LEU A 141 5.68 -8.14 -24.32
N ASP A 142 6.02 -8.31 -23.05
CA ASP A 142 5.28 -9.16 -22.10
C ASP A 142 3.77 -8.89 -22.10
N ALA A 143 3.35 -7.63 -22.19
CA ALA A 143 1.93 -7.28 -22.24
C ALA A 143 1.24 -7.85 -23.47
N ALA A 144 1.89 -7.69 -24.62
CA ALA A 144 1.38 -8.13 -25.90
C ALA A 144 1.32 -9.65 -25.93
N ILE A 145 2.40 -10.33 -25.51
CA ILE A 145 2.45 -11.80 -25.44
C ILE A 145 1.33 -12.34 -24.57
N ILE A 146 1.13 -11.82 -23.35
CA ILE A 146 0.07 -12.30 -22.45
C ILE A 146 -1.32 -12.12 -23.06
N LEU A 147 -1.62 -10.93 -23.61
CA LEU A 147 -2.93 -10.67 -24.21
C LEU A 147 -3.17 -11.56 -25.44
N SER A 148 -2.14 -11.77 -26.26
CA SER A 148 -2.20 -12.67 -27.41
C SER A 148 -2.38 -14.13 -27.00
N LEU A 149 -1.68 -14.62 -25.96
CA LEU A 149 -1.82 -15.98 -25.45
C LEU A 149 -3.23 -16.21 -24.90
N ILE A 150 -3.74 -15.31 -24.07
CA ILE A 150 -5.12 -15.42 -23.53
C ILE A 150 -6.14 -15.43 -24.67
N THR A 151 -6.00 -14.52 -25.64
CA THR A 151 -6.88 -14.48 -26.82
C THR A 151 -6.78 -15.80 -27.60
N GLY A 152 -5.56 -16.30 -27.81
CA GLY A 152 -5.29 -17.55 -28.50
C GLY A 152 -5.93 -18.75 -27.82
N VAL A 153 -5.83 -18.87 -26.49
CA VAL A 153 -6.49 -19.94 -25.71
C VAL A 153 -7.99 -19.93 -26.00
N VAL A 154 -8.64 -18.77 -25.89
CA VAL A 154 -10.11 -18.71 -26.05
C VAL A 154 -10.56 -18.90 -27.51
N LEU A 155 -9.84 -18.33 -28.48
CA LEU A 155 -10.20 -18.51 -29.90
C LEU A 155 -10.00 -19.97 -30.35
N THR A 156 -8.89 -20.59 -29.97
CA THR A 156 -8.64 -22.00 -30.30
C THR A 156 -9.66 -22.93 -29.63
N LEU A 157 -10.13 -22.60 -28.42
CA LEU A 157 -11.22 -23.30 -27.74
C LEU A 157 -12.51 -23.27 -28.56
N PHE A 158 -12.96 -22.08 -28.99
CA PHE A 158 -14.17 -21.94 -29.80
C PHE A 158 -14.07 -22.67 -31.14
N ILE A 159 -12.92 -22.59 -31.81
CA ILE A 159 -12.72 -23.26 -33.10
C ILE A 159 -12.71 -24.78 -32.92
N ALA A 160 -11.97 -25.30 -31.93
CA ALA A 160 -11.92 -26.73 -31.65
C ALA A 160 -13.33 -27.27 -31.30
N ASN A 161 -14.06 -26.60 -30.41
CA ASN A 161 -15.42 -27.01 -30.06
C ASN A 161 -16.40 -26.89 -31.24
N GLY A 162 -16.27 -25.84 -32.06
CA GLY A 162 -17.10 -25.66 -33.26
C GLY A 162 -16.88 -26.73 -34.33
N LEU A 163 -15.62 -27.13 -34.57
CA LEU A 163 -15.25 -28.23 -35.47
C LEU A 163 -15.80 -29.57 -34.97
N ARG A 164 -15.69 -29.82 -33.65
CA ARG A 164 -16.26 -31.01 -33.01
C ARG A 164 -17.78 -31.05 -33.17
N ALA A 165 -18.45 -29.92 -32.95
CA ALA A 165 -19.90 -29.78 -33.13
C ALA A 165 -20.32 -29.99 -34.59
N ALA A 166 -19.52 -29.53 -35.55
CA ALA A 166 -19.79 -29.72 -36.98
C ALA A 166 -19.63 -31.19 -37.40
N ALA A 167 -18.69 -31.91 -36.81
CA ALA A 167 -18.50 -33.35 -37.01
C ALA A 167 -19.58 -34.19 -36.30
N HIS A 168 -20.03 -33.75 -35.12
CA HIS A 168 -20.97 -34.46 -34.24
C HIS A 168 -22.01 -33.49 -33.63
N PRO A 169 -23.12 -33.20 -34.34
CA PRO A 169 -24.07 -32.15 -33.95
C PRO A 169 -24.74 -32.32 -32.58
N ALA A 170 -24.85 -33.57 -32.08
CA ALA A 170 -25.40 -33.88 -30.77
C ALA A 170 -24.54 -33.36 -29.60
N ALA A 171 -23.25 -33.08 -29.82
CA ALA A 171 -22.29 -32.80 -28.76
C ALA A 171 -22.28 -31.34 -28.26
N SER A 172 -23.03 -30.41 -28.87
CA SER A 172 -22.84 -28.97 -28.57
C SER A 172 -24.10 -28.10 -28.65
N ALA A 173 -25.30 -28.70 -28.66
CA ALA A 173 -26.57 -27.96 -28.78
C ALA A 173 -26.81 -26.91 -27.67
N ALA A 174 -26.15 -27.04 -26.52
CA ALA A 174 -26.30 -26.13 -25.39
C ALA A 174 -25.31 -24.95 -25.36
N ALA A 175 -24.32 -24.90 -26.26
CA ALA A 175 -23.29 -23.85 -26.30
C ALA A 175 -23.55 -22.91 -27.49
N PRO A 176 -24.19 -21.75 -27.30
CA PRO A 176 -24.70 -20.91 -28.39
C PRO A 176 -23.61 -20.33 -29.30
N VAL A 177 -22.49 -19.87 -28.75
CA VAL A 177 -21.37 -19.32 -29.54
C VAL A 177 -20.66 -20.43 -30.28
N THR A 178 -20.39 -21.55 -29.61
CA THR A 178 -19.89 -22.76 -30.26
C THR A 178 -20.81 -23.21 -31.40
N ALA A 179 -22.13 -23.15 -31.24
CA ALA A 179 -23.09 -23.49 -32.29
C ALA A 179 -23.02 -22.53 -33.49
N VAL A 180 -22.84 -21.23 -33.24
CA VAL A 180 -22.62 -20.23 -34.30
C VAL A 180 -21.32 -20.53 -35.07
N VAL A 181 -20.22 -20.79 -34.35
CA VAL A 181 -18.93 -21.16 -34.98
C VAL A 181 -19.08 -22.45 -35.79
N SER A 182 -19.74 -23.45 -35.23
CA SER A 182 -20.03 -24.72 -35.90
C SER A 182 -20.83 -24.53 -37.19
N TYR A 183 -21.85 -23.67 -37.19
CA TYR A 183 -22.64 -23.36 -38.37
C TYR A 183 -21.80 -22.79 -39.52
N PHE A 184 -20.90 -21.84 -39.23
CA PHE A 184 -20.03 -21.24 -40.26
C PHE A 184 -18.97 -22.21 -40.79
N LEU A 185 -18.44 -23.08 -39.92
CA LEU A 185 -17.46 -24.10 -40.31
C LEU A 185 -18.11 -25.27 -41.07
N GLY A 186 -19.30 -25.71 -40.65
CA GLY A 186 -20.06 -26.78 -41.31
C GLY A 186 -20.55 -26.40 -42.71
N LYS A 187 -20.84 -25.11 -42.94
CA LYS A 187 -21.19 -24.58 -44.27
C LYS A 187 -20.11 -24.74 -45.34
N GLN A 188 -18.87 -25.01 -44.96
CA GLN A 188 -17.77 -25.19 -45.90
C GLN A 188 -17.85 -26.51 -46.68
N GLY A 189 -18.75 -27.43 -46.30
CA GLY A 189 -18.94 -28.70 -46.99
C GLY A 189 -17.76 -29.67 -46.83
N TRP A 190 -16.94 -29.49 -45.79
CA TRP A 190 -15.80 -30.35 -45.51
C TRP A 190 -16.22 -31.77 -45.14
N SER A 191 -15.42 -32.76 -45.57
CA SER A 191 -15.62 -34.15 -45.18
C SER A 191 -15.44 -34.34 -43.67
N LEU A 192 -16.03 -35.40 -43.10
CA LEU A 192 -15.84 -35.76 -41.69
C LEU A 192 -14.35 -35.98 -41.35
N ALA A 193 -13.58 -36.53 -42.28
CA ALA A 193 -12.14 -36.70 -42.11
C ALA A 193 -11.41 -35.34 -42.01
N THR A 194 -11.78 -34.37 -42.85
CA THR A 194 -11.23 -33.01 -42.83
C THR A 194 -11.61 -32.29 -41.52
N LEU A 195 -12.86 -32.37 -41.08
CA LEU A 195 -13.32 -31.77 -39.83
C LEU A 195 -12.57 -32.33 -38.62
N ASN A 196 -12.40 -33.64 -38.56
CA ASN A 196 -11.64 -34.30 -37.48
C ASN A 196 -10.15 -33.92 -37.51
N LEU A 197 -9.54 -33.83 -38.70
CA LEU A 197 -8.16 -33.37 -38.83
C LEU A 197 -7.99 -31.95 -38.31
N LEU A 198 -8.84 -31.01 -38.75
CA LEU A 198 -8.81 -29.62 -38.30
C LEU A 198 -9.06 -29.52 -36.80
N TYR A 199 -10.01 -30.30 -36.27
CA TYR A 199 -10.28 -30.37 -34.84
C TYR A 199 -9.01 -30.72 -34.07
N TYR A 200 -8.27 -31.75 -34.49
CA TYR A 200 -7.02 -32.14 -33.83
C TYR A 200 -5.92 -31.08 -33.96
N ILE A 201 -5.82 -30.38 -35.10
CA ILE A 201 -4.87 -29.27 -35.28
C ILE A 201 -5.17 -28.16 -34.27
N PHE A 202 -6.43 -27.73 -34.15
CA PHE A 202 -6.81 -26.67 -33.22
C PHE A 202 -6.77 -27.12 -31.75
N TRP A 203 -7.06 -28.39 -31.46
CA TRP A 203 -6.86 -28.98 -30.15
C TRP A 203 -5.37 -28.93 -29.75
N TRP A 204 -4.47 -29.31 -30.66
CA TRP A 204 -3.02 -29.22 -30.41
C TRP A 204 -2.57 -27.79 -30.23
N ALA A 205 -3.03 -26.87 -31.09
CA ALA A 205 -2.72 -25.45 -30.95
C ALA A 205 -3.17 -24.91 -29.58
N HIS A 206 -4.38 -25.27 -29.14
CA HIS A 206 -4.92 -24.89 -27.83
C HIS A 206 -4.05 -25.40 -26.68
N VAL A 207 -3.77 -26.70 -26.64
CA VAL A 207 -2.91 -27.33 -25.62
C VAL A 207 -1.52 -26.71 -25.61
N LEU A 208 -0.90 -26.52 -26.77
CA LEU A 208 0.45 -25.94 -26.88
C LEU A 208 0.49 -24.49 -26.40
N ILE A 209 -0.55 -23.69 -26.70
CA ILE A 209 -0.66 -22.32 -26.18
C ILE A 209 -0.77 -22.34 -24.65
N ILE A 210 -1.59 -23.22 -24.07
CA ILE A 210 -1.72 -23.36 -22.61
C ILE A 210 -0.38 -23.75 -21.97
N LEU A 211 0.30 -24.75 -22.51
CA LEU A 211 1.58 -25.22 -21.98
C LEU A 211 2.69 -24.17 -22.14
N ALA A 212 2.72 -23.46 -23.27
CA ALA A 212 3.62 -22.33 -23.46
C ALA A 212 3.32 -21.21 -22.45
N PHE A 213 2.05 -20.91 -22.21
CA PHE A 213 1.66 -19.90 -21.23
C PHE A 213 2.06 -20.33 -19.81
N LEU A 214 1.86 -21.60 -19.44
CA LEU A 214 2.30 -22.18 -18.16
C LEU A 214 3.79 -21.94 -17.92
N VAL A 215 4.64 -22.27 -18.90
CA VAL A 215 6.09 -22.09 -18.81
C VAL A 215 6.48 -20.61 -18.80
N PHE A 216 5.73 -19.74 -19.47
CA PHE A 216 6.00 -18.30 -19.55
C PHE A 216 5.62 -17.53 -18.27
N ILE A 217 4.62 -17.98 -17.51
CA ILE A 217 4.11 -17.29 -16.31
C ILE A 217 5.23 -16.91 -15.32
N PRO A 218 6.14 -17.81 -14.90
CA PRO A 218 7.14 -17.50 -13.88
C PRO A 218 8.20 -16.48 -14.28
N TYR A 219 8.36 -16.22 -15.59
CA TYR A 219 9.35 -15.30 -16.14
C TYR A 219 8.79 -13.94 -16.54
N SER A 220 7.46 -13.82 -16.59
CA SER A 220 6.78 -12.60 -17.02
C SER A 220 6.16 -11.86 -15.85
N LYS A 221 5.60 -10.68 -16.14
CA LYS A 221 4.73 -9.97 -15.19
C LYS A 221 3.46 -10.74 -14.79
N HIS A 222 3.12 -11.85 -15.46
CA HIS A 222 1.99 -12.70 -15.09
C HIS A 222 2.27 -13.61 -13.88
N MET A 223 3.51 -13.64 -13.37
CA MET A 223 3.87 -14.33 -12.12
C MET A 223 2.97 -13.92 -10.94
N HIS A 224 2.35 -12.74 -10.99
CA HIS A 224 1.37 -12.30 -10.01
C HIS A 224 0.17 -13.27 -9.86
N LEU A 225 -0.21 -14.03 -10.89
CA LEU A 225 -1.25 -15.05 -10.78
C LEU A 225 -0.92 -16.06 -9.66
N ILE A 226 0.36 -16.42 -9.55
CA ILE A 226 0.88 -17.36 -8.56
C ILE A 226 1.20 -16.63 -7.26
N ALA A 227 1.93 -15.52 -7.33
CA ALA A 227 2.45 -14.84 -6.14
C ALA A 227 1.37 -14.11 -5.31
N CYS A 228 0.31 -13.58 -5.94
CA CYS A 228 -0.72 -12.80 -5.26
C CYS A 228 -1.46 -13.56 -4.15
N PRO A 229 -1.94 -14.81 -4.35
CA PRO A 229 -2.50 -15.61 -3.28
C PRO A 229 -1.56 -15.76 -2.08
N PHE A 230 -0.29 -16.11 -2.31
CA PHE A 230 0.68 -16.25 -1.22
C PHE A 230 0.95 -14.93 -0.51
N ASN A 231 1.15 -13.83 -1.26
CA ASN A 231 1.41 -12.54 -0.64
C ASN A 231 0.20 -12.04 0.16
N THR A 232 -1.01 -12.33 -0.32
CA THR A 232 -2.27 -12.03 0.38
C THR A 232 -2.40 -12.84 1.67
N PHE A 233 -2.09 -14.14 1.62
CA PHE A 233 -2.09 -14.99 2.81
C PHE A 233 -1.07 -14.49 3.85
N PHE A 234 0.14 -14.15 3.42
CA PHE A 234 1.23 -13.70 4.28
C PHE A 234 1.27 -12.18 4.55
N ARG A 235 0.22 -11.44 4.19
CA ARG A 235 0.13 -9.99 4.45
C ARG A 235 0.31 -9.68 5.95
N SER A 236 0.69 -8.44 6.27
CA SER A 236 0.55 -7.97 7.64
C SER A 236 -0.91 -7.94 8.09
N LEU A 237 -1.14 -8.55 9.25
CA LEU A 237 -2.39 -8.44 10.02
C LEU A 237 -2.33 -7.31 11.05
N ASN A 238 -1.14 -6.76 11.30
CA ASN A 238 -0.98 -5.60 12.16
C ASN A 238 -1.61 -4.36 11.50
N PRO A 239 -2.13 -3.41 12.30
CA PRO A 239 -2.51 -2.09 11.79
C PRO A 239 -1.35 -1.44 11.05
N MET A 240 -1.67 -0.59 10.07
CA MET A 240 -0.66 0.13 9.29
C MET A 240 0.28 0.95 10.20
N GLY A 241 -0.24 1.49 11.32
CA GLY A 241 0.55 2.16 12.35
C GLY A 241 1.66 1.34 13.02
N LYS A 242 1.61 0.00 12.96
CA LYS A 242 2.56 -0.94 13.60
C LYS A 242 3.40 -1.70 12.57
N MET A 243 3.60 -1.13 11.38
CA MET A 243 4.29 -1.82 10.30
C MET A 243 5.81 -1.96 10.51
N LEU A 244 6.44 -1.01 11.20
CA LEU A 244 7.88 -1.05 11.47
C LEU A 244 8.15 -2.02 12.61
N GLN A 245 9.03 -2.98 12.39
CA GLN A 245 9.49 -3.85 13.46
C GLN A 245 10.63 -3.15 14.22
N PRO A 246 10.75 -3.38 15.55
CA PRO A 246 11.91 -2.96 16.30
C PRO A 246 13.18 -3.63 15.74
N LEU A 247 14.31 -2.96 15.90
CA LEU A 247 15.61 -3.57 15.66
C LEU A 247 16.10 -4.24 16.94
N ASP A 248 16.88 -5.30 16.78
CA ASP A 248 17.65 -5.88 17.86
C ASP A 248 18.98 -5.12 17.94
N PHE A 249 19.22 -4.44 19.06
CA PHE A 249 20.45 -3.68 19.28
C PHE A 249 21.55 -4.51 19.96
N GLU A 250 21.22 -5.71 20.45
CA GLU A 250 22.16 -6.57 21.18
C GLU A 250 22.97 -7.47 20.23
N ASP A 251 22.50 -7.66 18.99
CA ASP A 251 23.21 -8.39 17.96
C ASP A 251 24.25 -7.49 17.26
N GLU A 252 25.48 -7.48 17.78
CA GLU A 252 26.61 -6.72 17.21
C GLU A 252 26.98 -7.14 15.77
N GLN A 253 26.49 -8.28 15.28
CA GLN A 253 26.73 -8.75 13.91
C GLN A 253 25.58 -8.38 12.96
N ALA A 254 24.45 -7.92 13.48
CA ALA A 254 23.31 -7.51 12.67
C ALA A 254 23.56 -6.13 12.04
N THR A 255 23.29 -6.01 10.74
CA THR A 255 23.22 -4.71 10.08
C THR A 255 22.01 -3.93 10.60
N LEU A 256 22.23 -2.68 11.02
CA LEU A 256 21.16 -1.82 11.52
C LEU A 256 20.33 -1.24 10.37
N GLY A 257 19.33 -2.00 9.92
CA GLY A 257 18.48 -1.65 8.78
C GLY A 257 18.69 -2.63 7.63
N VAL A 258 18.70 -2.12 6.40
CA VAL A 258 18.92 -2.93 5.20
C VAL A 258 19.98 -2.26 4.33
N ARG A 259 21.08 -2.98 4.09
CA ARG A 259 22.14 -2.57 3.17
C ARG A 259 22.01 -3.27 1.83
N LYS A 260 21.85 -4.59 1.85
CA LYS A 260 21.76 -5.46 0.67
C LYS A 260 20.41 -6.16 0.59
N ILE A 261 20.09 -6.71 -0.58
CA ILE A 261 18.78 -7.32 -0.84
C ILE A 261 18.46 -8.49 0.10
N THR A 262 19.48 -9.19 0.61
CA THR A 262 19.34 -10.35 1.49
C THR A 262 19.11 -9.99 2.96
N ASP A 263 19.29 -8.72 3.34
CA ASP A 263 18.93 -8.24 4.69
C ASP A 263 17.41 -8.08 4.84
N PHE A 264 16.69 -7.93 3.72
CA PHE A 264 15.23 -8.01 3.73
C PHE A 264 14.76 -9.42 4.07
N SER A 265 13.63 -9.52 4.77
CA SER A 265 13.01 -10.81 5.02
C SER A 265 12.48 -11.49 3.75
N TRP A 266 12.28 -12.81 3.79
CA TRP A 266 11.65 -13.55 2.70
C TRP A 266 10.28 -12.98 2.28
N LYS A 267 9.52 -12.39 3.22
CA LYS A 267 8.23 -11.75 2.94
C LYS A 267 8.40 -10.44 2.17
N HIS A 268 9.43 -9.66 2.49
CA HIS A 268 9.77 -8.47 1.72
C HIS A 268 10.20 -8.84 0.29
N LEU A 269 10.90 -9.97 0.09
CA LEU A 269 11.25 -10.47 -1.24
C LEU A 269 10.03 -10.97 -2.01
N LEU A 270 9.08 -11.64 -1.34
CA LEU A 270 7.81 -12.07 -1.94
C LEU A 270 6.99 -10.88 -2.46
N ASP A 271 6.98 -9.76 -1.75
CA ASP A 271 6.35 -8.53 -2.23
C ASP A 271 6.90 -8.07 -3.58
N LEU A 272 8.23 -8.13 -3.76
CA LEU A 272 8.88 -7.72 -5.01
C LEU A 272 8.43 -8.61 -6.17
N LEU A 273 8.40 -9.93 -5.97
CA LEU A 273 7.92 -10.89 -6.98
C LEU A 273 6.43 -10.75 -7.29
N THR A 274 5.65 -10.22 -6.35
CA THR A 274 4.19 -10.04 -6.49
C THR A 274 3.82 -8.77 -7.27
N CYS A 275 4.73 -7.81 -7.44
CA CYS A 275 4.44 -6.57 -8.14
C CYS A 275 3.88 -6.80 -9.55
N THR A 276 2.68 -6.27 -9.79
CA THR A 276 1.94 -6.36 -11.07
C THR A 276 2.28 -5.23 -12.04
N GLN A 277 3.10 -4.26 -11.63
CA GLN A 277 3.42 -3.05 -12.40
C GLN A 277 2.17 -2.24 -12.81
N CYS A 278 1.07 -2.34 -12.04
CA CYS A 278 -0.18 -1.64 -12.37
C CYS A 278 -0.12 -0.11 -12.18
N GLY A 279 0.84 0.38 -11.41
CA GLY A 279 1.10 1.80 -11.18
C GLY A 279 0.11 2.55 -10.28
N ARG A 280 -0.86 1.87 -9.64
CA ARG A 280 -1.76 2.50 -8.67
C ARG A 280 -1.02 3.19 -7.52
N CYS A 281 0.07 2.58 -7.03
CA CYS A 281 0.91 3.17 -6.00
C CYS A 281 1.62 4.46 -6.46
N GLN A 282 1.99 4.54 -7.73
CA GLN A 282 2.63 5.71 -8.34
C GLN A 282 1.64 6.87 -8.51
N ASP A 283 0.44 6.62 -9.05
CA ASP A 283 -0.61 7.64 -9.22
C ASP A 283 -1.12 8.28 -7.92
N ASN A 284 -0.86 7.61 -6.79
CA ASN A 284 -1.23 8.09 -5.46
C ASN A 284 -0.02 8.51 -4.64
N CYS A 285 1.20 8.42 -5.19
CA CYS A 285 2.41 8.85 -4.52
C CYS A 285 2.55 10.38 -4.63
N PRO A 286 2.59 11.12 -3.51
CA PRO A 286 2.76 12.56 -3.54
C PRO A 286 4.08 12.98 -4.19
N ALA A 287 5.17 12.27 -3.90
CA ALA A 287 6.49 12.55 -4.45
C ALA A 287 6.49 12.42 -5.99
N TYR A 288 5.98 11.31 -6.51
CA TYR A 288 5.92 11.11 -7.96
C TYR A 288 5.09 12.18 -8.66
N LEU A 289 3.89 12.47 -8.13
CA LEU A 289 3.00 13.46 -8.73
C LEU A 289 3.54 14.89 -8.66
N SER A 290 4.46 15.15 -7.73
CA SER A 290 5.10 16.44 -7.54
C SER A 290 6.43 16.55 -8.30
N ASN A 291 6.75 15.56 -9.14
CA ASN A 291 8.01 15.43 -9.88
C ASN A 291 9.26 15.29 -9.00
N ALA A 292 9.10 14.85 -7.75
CA ALA A 292 10.24 14.43 -6.92
C ALA A 292 10.75 13.04 -7.38
N PRO A 293 12.01 12.68 -7.07
CA PRO A 293 12.65 11.46 -7.56
C PRO A 293 11.87 10.15 -7.36
N LEU A 294 11.14 10.00 -6.25
CA LEU A 294 10.49 8.74 -5.90
C LEU A 294 9.26 8.41 -6.76
N SER A 295 9.35 7.31 -7.53
CA SER A 295 8.18 6.53 -7.96
C SER A 295 8.04 5.26 -7.11
N SER A 296 6.91 5.10 -6.40
CA SER A 296 6.65 3.87 -5.63
C SER A 296 6.57 2.61 -6.50
N LYS A 297 6.21 2.73 -7.79
CA LYS A 297 6.22 1.59 -8.73
C LYS A 297 7.66 1.23 -9.09
N ARG A 298 8.47 2.22 -9.49
CA ARG A 298 9.86 2.02 -9.90
C ARG A 298 10.72 1.49 -8.74
N PHE A 299 10.55 2.07 -7.55
CA PHE A 299 11.21 1.62 -6.32
C PHE A 299 11.08 0.10 -6.09
N ILE A 300 9.86 -0.44 -6.22
CA ILE A 300 9.61 -1.88 -6.07
C ILE A 300 10.16 -2.69 -7.26
N ASN A 301 10.02 -2.18 -8.49
CA ASN A 301 10.48 -2.89 -9.68
C ASN A 301 12.01 -2.98 -9.77
N ASN A 302 12.73 -1.91 -9.47
CA ASN A 302 14.20 -1.92 -9.51
C ASN A 302 14.74 -2.93 -8.49
N MET A 303 14.21 -2.94 -7.26
CA MET A 303 14.57 -3.96 -6.27
C MET A 303 14.19 -5.38 -6.73
N LYS A 304 13.06 -5.55 -7.45
CA LYS A 304 12.67 -6.83 -8.04
C LYS A 304 13.69 -7.30 -9.08
N GLU A 305 14.11 -6.40 -9.97
CA GLU A 305 15.09 -6.69 -11.02
C GLU A 305 16.43 -7.10 -10.39
N HIS A 306 16.92 -6.29 -9.45
CA HIS A 306 18.12 -6.60 -8.67
C HIS A 306 18.02 -7.96 -7.95
N LEU A 307 16.90 -8.27 -7.29
CA LEU A 307 16.67 -9.57 -6.65
C LEU A 307 16.73 -10.73 -7.65
N LEU A 308 16.14 -10.57 -8.83
CA LEU A 308 16.13 -11.61 -9.86
C LEU A 308 17.52 -11.83 -10.45
N GLU A 309 18.34 -10.78 -10.58
CA GLU A 309 19.75 -10.87 -10.99
C GLU A 309 20.60 -11.59 -9.93
N CYS A 310 20.48 -11.21 -8.65
CA CYS A 310 21.09 -11.92 -7.53
C CYS A 310 20.72 -13.42 -7.51
N GLY A 311 19.47 -13.74 -7.87
CA GLY A 311 18.99 -15.11 -8.00
C GLY A 311 19.62 -15.91 -9.14
N LYS A 312 19.99 -15.26 -10.25
CA LYS A 312 20.72 -15.90 -11.36
C LYS A 312 22.14 -16.25 -10.93
N GLU A 313 22.84 -15.34 -10.26
CA GLU A 313 24.20 -15.55 -9.73
C GLU A 313 24.24 -16.65 -8.66
N SER A 314 23.23 -16.73 -7.79
CA SER A 314 23.22 -17.64 -6.64
C SER A 314 22.75 -19.06 -6.96
N SER A 315 22.30 -19.33 -8.19
CA SER A 315 21.78 -20.64 -8.59
C SER A 315 22.93 -21.60 -8.96
N PRO A 316 23.09 -22.77 -8.29
CA PRO A 316 24.25 -23.67 -8.47
C PRO A 316 24.49 -24.16 -9.91
N GLY A 317 23.50 -24.11 -10.80
CA GLY A 317 23.62 -24.48 -12.22
C GLY A 317 23.81 -23.32 -13.20
N ILE A 318 23.68 -22.05 -12.76
CA ILE A 318 23.82 -20.84 -13.60
C ILE A 318 25.07 -20.04 -13.19
N ALA A 319 25.49 -20.15 -11.92
CA ALA A 319 26.71 -19.54 -11.40
C ALA A 319 27.96 -19.87 -12.25
N HIS A 320 28.04 -21.10 -12.77
CA HIS A 320 29.15 -21.54 -13.64
C HIS A 320 29.17 -20.81 -15.00
N ALA A 321 28.01 -20.60 -15.62
CA ALA A 321 27.91 -19.93 -16.93
C ALA A 321 28.06 -18.40 -16.82
N TYR A 322 27.67 -17.81 -15.68
CA TYR A 322 27.86 -16.38 -15.40
C TYR A 322 29.32 -16.05 -15.03
N ALA A 323 30.02 -16.96 -14.33
CA ALA A 323 31.43 -16.79 -13.99
C ALA A 323 32.34 -16.80 -15.24
N GLU A 324 32.03 -17.63 -16.24
CA GLU A 324 32.78 -17.69 -17.51
C GLU A 324 32.59 -16.45 -18.42
N GLN A 325 31.47 -15.72 -18.30
CA GLN A 325 31.21 -14.52 -19.12
C GLN A 325 31.83 -13.23 -18.56
N ASN A 326 32.19 -13.18 -17.28
CA ASN A 326 32.67 -11.98 -16.60
C ASN A 326 34.19 -11.99 -16.29
N GLU A 327 35.00 -12.77 -17.03
CA GLU A 327 36.47 -12.78 -16.89
C GLU A 327 37.17 -11.48 -17.33
N SER A 328 36.44 -10.44 -17.75
CA SER A 328 37.02 -9.13 -18.10
C SER A 328 36.99 -8.13 -16.92
N GLY A 329 37.82 -8.39 -15.92
CA GLY A 329 38.61 -7.35 -15.24
C GLY A 329 37.88 -6.18 -14.55
N GLY A 330 36.95 -6.45 -13.64
CA GLY A 330 36.54 -5.48 -12.61
C GLY A 330 36.54 -6.15 -11.24
N GLU A 331 36.87 -5.42 -10.17
CA GLU A 331 36.74 -5.88 -8.78
C GLU A 331 35.26 -6.17 -8.45
N THR A 332 34.72 -7.32 -8.87
CA THR A 332 33.30 -7.62 -8.72
C THR A 332 33.07 -8.43 -7.45
N GLY A 333 32.69 -7.76 -6.36
CA GLY A 333 31.89 -8.40 -5.32
C GLY A 333 30.62 -8.99 -5.93
N ARG A 334 30.11 -10.12 -5.41
CA ARG A 334 28.84 -10.70 -5.85
C ARG A 334 27.74 -9.65 -5.77
N LEU A 335 26.83 -9.56 -6.76
CA LEU A 335 25.72 -8.59 -6.74
C LEU A 335 24.87 -8.74 -5.47
N VAL A 336 24.76 -9.98 -4.97
CA VAL A 336 24.12 -10.35 -3.70
C VAL A 336 24.68 -9.58 -2.49
N GLU A 337 25.96 -9.23 -2.52
CA GLU A 337 26.67 -8.49 -1.46
C GLU A 337 26.75 -6.99 -1.74
N SER A 338 26.27 -6.53 -2.90
CA SER A 338 26.29 -5.11 -3.25
C SER A 338 25.25 -4.32 -2.45
N SER A 339 25.57 -3.06 -2.16
CA SER A 339 24.61 -2.13 -1.56
C SER A 339 23.43 -1.94 -2.49
N LEU A 340 22.20 -2.04 -1.98
CA LEU A 340 20.98 -1.71 -2.72
C LEU A 340 20.89 -0.22 -3.07
N ILE A 341 21.42 0.61 -2.19
CA ILE A 341 21.47 2.06 -2.38
C ILE A 341 22.60 2.35 -3.37
N GLY A 342 22.26 3.05 -4.45
CA GLY A 342 23.14 3.29 -5.60
C GLY A 342 23.03 2.24 -6.71
N SER A 343 22.79 0.96 -6.39
CA SER A 343 22.66 -0.09 -7.41
C SER A 343 21.24 -0.25 -7.96
N ALA A 344 20.23 -0.26 -7.08
CA ALA A 344 18.83 -0.47 -7.45
C ALA A 344 17.93 0.71 -7.04
N VAL A 345 18.29 1.39 -5.97
CA VAL A 345 17.53 2.50 -5.39
C VAL A 345 18.45 3.70 -5.24
N ALA A 346 18.04 4.86 -5.75
CA ALA A 346 18.79 6.09 -5.52
C ALA A 346 18.49 6.65 -4.11
N GLU A 347 19.48 7.28 -3.49
CA GLU A 347 19.33 7.84 -2.13
C GLU A 347 18.25 8.94 -2.09
N GLU A 348 18.16 9.76 -3.13
CA GLU A 348 17.18 10.85 -3.25
C GLU A 348 15.73 10.32 -3.34
N GLU A 349 15.55 9.13 -3.94
CA GLU A 349 14.26 8.43 -3.93
C GLU A 349 13.87 8.02 -2.50
N LEU A 350 14.84 7.66 -1.66
CA LEU A 350 14.57 7.31 -0.28
C LEU A 350 14.03 8.50 0.48
N TRP A 351 14.72 9.64 0.43
CA TRP A 351 14.39 10.86 1.17
C TRP A 351 13.12 11.57 0.66
N SER A 352 12.77 11.40 -0.61
CA SER A 352 11.50 11.87 -1.19
C SER A 352 10.25 11.23 -0.56
N CYS A 353 10.36 10.07 0.08
CA CYS A 353 9.23 9.39 0.72
C CYS A 353 8.69 10.17 1.93
N LYS A 354 7.41 10.56 1.89
CA LYS A 354 6.74 11.28 3.00
C LYS A 354 6.12 10.35 4.05
N THR A 355 6.42 9.05 3.98
CA THR A 355 5.89 7.98 4.86
C THR A 355 4.37 8.03 5.03
N CYS A 356 3.63 8.45 4.00
CA CYS A 356 2.19 8.72 4.10
C CYS A 356 1.31 7.48 3.96
N GLY A 357 1.87 6.34 3.53
CA GLY A 357 1.17 5.06 3.36
C GLY A 357 0.24 4.96 2.14
N ALA A 358 0.14 5.98 1.29
CA ALA A 358 -0.79 5.98 0.14
C ALA A 358 -0.54 4.81 -0.83
N CYS A 359 0.73 4.54 -1.15
CA CYS A 359 1.16 3.44 -2.04
C CYS A 359 0.73 2.07 -1.52
N GLN A 360 0.87 1.84 -0.21
CA GLN A 360 0.52 0.58 0.45
C GLN A 360 -0.99 0.44 0.62
N TYR A 361 -1.70 1.53 0.95
CA TYR A 361 -3.15 1.53 1.10
C TYR A 361 -3.88 1.14 -0.21
N ILE A 362 -3.39 1.64 -1.35
CA ILE A 362 -4.01 1.43 -2.67
C ILE A 362 -3.50 0.16 -3.39
N CYS A 363 -2.49 -0.52 -2.85
CA CYS A 363 -1.88 -1.67 -3.51
C CYS A 363 -2.88 -2.85 -3.57
N PRO A 364 -3.28 -3.33 -4.77
CA PRO A 364 -4.25 -4.41 -4.88
C PRO A 364 -3.71 -5.76 -4.44
N VAL A 365 -2.38 -5.88 -4.38
CA VAL A 365 -1.65 -7.11 -4.05
C VAL A 365 -0.87 -6.99 -2.74
N MET A 366 -1.21 -5.98 -1.94
CA MET A 366 -0.78 -5.81 -0.53
C MET A 366 0.73 -5.77 -0.30
N ILE A 367 1.46 -5.10 -1.19
CA ILE A 367 2.90 -4.87 -1.03
C ILE A 367 3.18 -3.86 0.07
N GLU A 368 4.10 -4.20 0.97
CA GLU A 368 4.55 -3.36 2.08
C GLU A 368 5.66 -2.41 1.60
N HIS A 369 5.29 -1.22 1.12
CA HIS A 369 6.24 -0.28 0.49
C HIS A 369 7.02 0.53 1.53
N VAL A 370 6.33 1.07 2.54
CA VAL A 370 6.89 2.02 3.49
C VAL A 370 7.96 1.37 4.40
N PRO A 371 7.78 0.14 4.92
CA PRO A 371 8.83 -0.50 5.72
C PRO A 371 10.14 -0.69 4.96
N LYS A 372 10.07 -1.03 3.66
CA LYS A 372 11.27 -1.20 2.82
C LYS A 372 12.08 0.09 2.72
N ASN A 373 11.40 1.22 2.48
CA ASN A 373 12.03 2.52 2.42
C ASN A 373 12.65 2.93 3.77
N ILE A 374 11.93 2.76 4.88
CA ILE A 374 12.44 3.14 6.21
C ILE A 374 13.60 2.24 6.65
N ASN A 375 13.61 0.94 6.31
CA ASN A 375 14.73 0.07 6.61
C ASN A 375 16.01 0.43 5.82
N LEU A 376 15.89 0.90 4.58
CA LEU A 376 17.02 1.46 3.85
C LEU A 376 17.51 2.78 4.49
N ARG A 377 16.59 3.63 4.94
CA ARG A 377 16.96 4.85 5.71
C ARG A 377 17.63 4.53 7.04
N ARG A 378 17.22 3.45 7.73
CA ARG A 378 17.86 2.99 8.97
C ARG A 378 19.34 2.70 8.77
N TYR A 379 19.68 2.03 7.67
CA TYR A 379 21.08 1.80 7.29
C TYR A 379 21.83 3.12 7.06
N LEU A 380 21.28 4.03 6.24
CA LEU A 380 21.89 5.34 6.01
C LEU A 380 22.11 6.13 7.32
N ALA A 381 21.11 6.11 8.19
CA ALA A 381 21.09 6.90 9.42
C ALA A 381 22.04 6.39 10.50
N MET A 382 22.13 5.07 10.70
CA MET A 382 22.84 4.46 11.83
C MET A 382 24.20 3.88 11.47
N GLU A 383 24.40 3.43 10.23
CA GLU A 383 25.67 2.84 9.79
C GLU A 383 26.52 3.85 9.00
N GLU A 384 25.89 4.61 8.09
CA GLU A 384 26.60 5.58 7.24
C GLU A 384 26.60 7.00 7.81
N ALA A 385 25.81 7.26 8.86
CA ALA A 385 25.55 8.60 9.41
C ALA A 385 25.16 9.63 8.32
N SER A 386 24.49 9.18 7.26
CA SER A 386 24.07 10.00 6.12
C SER A 386 22.64 10.49 6.29
N TYR A 387 22.47 11.80 6.16
CA TYR A 387 21.18 12.48 6.14
C TYR A 387 21.20 13.56 5.05
N PRO A 388 20.04 13.88 4.44
CA PRO A 388 19.95 15.00 3.53
C PRO A 388 20.11 16.32 4.30
N SER A 389 20.47 17.39 3.58
CA SER A 389 20.65 18.72 4.18
C SER A 389 19.40 19.18 4.94
N GLY A 390 19.60 19.73 6.14
CA GLY A 390 18.53 20.25 7.02
C GLY A 390 18.03 19.21 8.04
N VAL A 391 18.13 17.92 7.74
CA VAL A 391 17.70 16.83 8.62
C VAL A 391 18.71 16.56 9.72
N ASP A 392 19.99 16.65 9.40
CA ASP A 392 21.12 16.58 10.34
C ASP A 392 20.89 17.49 11.56
N ASN A 393 20.43 18.71 11.30
CA ASN A 393 20.12 19.69 12.32
C ASN A 393 18.91 19.32 13.17
N ALA A 394 17.88 18.74 12.55
CA ALA A 394 16.68 18.28 13.25
C ALA A 394 17.01 17.10 14.18
N ILE A 395 17.87 16.18 13.76
CA ILE A 395 18.36 15.07 14.59
C ILE A 395 19.18 15.59 15.77
N ARG A 396 20.15 16.48 15.55
CA ARG A 396 20.94 17.06 16.64
C ARG A 396 20.07 17.84 17.64
N CYS A 397 19.11 18.63 17.17
CA CYS A 397 18.19 19.33 18.08
C CYS A 397 17.33 18.34 18.88
N LEU A 398 16.98 17.20 18.27
CA LEU A 398 16.22 16.17 18.94
C LEU A 398 17.04 15.48 20.06
N GLU A 399 18.33 15.26 19.83
CA GLU A 399 19.29 14.75 20.82
C GLU A 399 19.53 15.77 21.95
N ASP A 400 19.88 17.01 21.61
CA ASP A 400 20.31 18.02 22.58
C ASP A 400 19.16 18.66 23.36
N ARG A 401 18.01 18.86 22.70
CA ARG A 401 16.89 19.67 23.22
C ARG A 401 15.58 18.89 23.35
N GLY A 402 15.56 17.63 22.92
CA GLY A 402 14.34 16.83 22.93
C GLY A 402 13.27 17.31 21.95
N HIS A 403 13.63 18.06 20.91
CA HIS A 403 12.71 18.47 19.85
C HIS A 403 13.42 18.83 18.53
N PRO A 404 12.79 18.66 17.36
CA PRO A 404 13.48 18.81 16.08
C PRO A 404 13.60 20.26 15.55
N TYR A 405 13.05 21.26 16.25
CA TYR A 405 13.02 22.66 15.77
C TYR A 405 14.32 23.42 16.08
N LYS A 406 15.15 23.62 15.06
CA LYS A 406 16.36 24.45 15.13
C LYS A 406 16.01 25.92 15.33
N GLY A 407 16.74 26.60 16.22
CA GLY A 407 16.69 28.06 16.36
C GLY A 407 15.35 28.63 16.86
N THR A 408 14.40 27.79 17.28
CA THR A 408 13.14 28.28 17.84
C THR A 408 13.39 29.01 19.16
N MET A 409 12.81 30.20 19.27
CA MET A 409 12.76 31.02 20.49
C MET A 409 11.57 30.63 21.38
N ALA A 410 10.65 29.83 20.86
CA ALA A 410 9.56 29.28 21.64
C ALA A 410 10.09 28.19 22.59
N SER A 411 9.54 28.16 23.80
CA SER A 411 9.73 27.08 24.78
C SER A 411 8.49 26.18 24.79
N ARG A 412 8.55 25.06 25.52
CA ARG A 412 7.40 24.15 25.65
C ARG A 412 6.20 24.77 26.36
N SER A 413 6.39 25.95 26.95
CA SER A 413 5.39 26.73 27.68
C SER A 413 4.95 27.98 26.93
N SER A 414 5.53 28.32 25.77
CA SER A 414 5.19 29.55 25.02
C SER A 414 3.73 29.64 24.57
N TRP A 415 3.06 28.50 24.40
CA TRP A 415 1.65 28.46 24.03
C TRP A 415 0.69 28.77 25.18
N PHE A 416 1.16 28.88 26.43
CA PHE A 416 0.30 29.11 27.59
C PHE A 416 -0.44 30.46 27.49
N ARG A 417 -1.75 30.45 27.72
CA ARG A 417 -2.58 31.67 27.82
C ARG A 417 -3.11 31.84 29.23
N GLY A 418 -2.79 32.96 29.87
CA GLY A 418 -3.32 33.32 31.19
C GLY A 418 -2.69 32.55 32.35
N SER A 419 -3.01 32.96 33.58
CA SER A 419 -2.40 32.43 34.81
C SER A 419 -2.66 30.94 35.07
N TRP A 420 -3.74 30.39 34.53
CA TRP A 420 -4.17 29.00 34.78
C TRP A 420 -3.28 27.95 34.11
N ALA A 421 -2.56 28.31 33.05
CA ALA A 421 -1.72 27.35 32.35
C ALA A 421 -0.50 26.93 33.18
N GLU A 422 0.02 27.84 34.03
CA GLU A 422 1.08 27.52 34.98
C GLU A 422 0.60 26.56 36.08
N ASP A 423 -0.67 26.68 36.49
CA ASP A 423 -1.27 25.80 37.50
C ASP A 423 -1.35 24.35 36.99
N LEU A 424 -1.57 24.14 35.68
CA LEU A 424 -1.59 22.80 35.07
C LEU A 424 -0.24 22.08 35.10
N VAL A 425 0.88 22.82 35.18
CA VAL A 425 2.21 22.25 35.36
C VAL A 425 2.42 21.81 36.82
N LYS A 426 1.88 22.61 37.76
CA LYS A 426 2.01 22.43 39.21
C LYS A 426 1.02 21.42 39.78
N GLU A 427 -0.12 21.18 39.13
CA GLU A 427 -1.09 20.17 39.57
C GLU A 427 -0.46 18.78 39.61
N ASN A 428 -0.44 18.18 40.81
CA ASN A 428 0.17 16.88 41.08
C ASN A 428 -0.70 15.68 40.61
N ASN A 429 -1.91 15.91 40.11
CA ASN A 429 -2.79 14.85 39.63
C ASN A 429 -2.81 14.80 38.10
N LYS A 430 -1.87 14.02 37.54
CA LYS A 430 -1.63 13.89 36.09
C LYS A 430 -2.21 12.62 35.49
N GLU A 431 -3.26 12.05 36.09
CA GLU A 431 -3.90 10.84 35.56
C GLU A 431 -4.30 11.02 34.09
N ILE A 432 -4.79 12.21 33.71
CA ILE A 432 -4.97 12.61 32.31
C ILE A 432 -3.86 13.59 31.93
N LEU A 433 -2.99 13.18 31.01
CA LEU A 433 -1.93 14.00 30.43
C LEU A 433 -2.37 14.52 29.07
N PHE A 434 -2.41 15.85 28.90
CA PHE A 434 -2.37 16.45 27.57
C PHE A 434 -0.91 16.49 27.11
N TRP A 435 -0.56 15.60 26.20
CA TRP A 435 0.72 15.61 25.49
C TRP A 435 0.65 16.61 24.35
N VAL A 436 1.34 17.74 24.52
CA VAL A 436 1.27 18.88 23.60
C VAL A 436 1.99 18.54 22.30
N GLY A 437 3.15 17.91 22.40
CA GLY A 437 4.02 17.58 21.29
C GLY A 437 4.83 18.79 20.79
N CYS A 438 5.76 18.53 19.86
CA CYS A 438 6.72 19.55 19.43
C CYS A 438 6.05 20.67 18.63
N THR A 439 5.34 20.34 17.55
CA THR A 439 4.77 21.35 16.64
C THR A 439 3.72 22.23 17.34
N ALA A 440 2.80 21.64 18.10
CA ALA A 440 1.78 22.44 18.81
C ALA A 440 2.35 23.27 19.98
N ALA A 441 3.56 22.97 20.46
CA ALA A 441 4.23 23.77 21.48
C ALA A 441 5.20 24.82 20.92
N LEU A 442 5.78 24.60 19.75
CA LEU A 442 6.95 25.34 19.25
C LEU A 442 6.75 26.04 17.90
N ASP A 443 5.68 25.75 17.17
CA ASP A 443 5.31 26.44 15.92
C ASP A 443 4.20 27.47 16.20
N ASP A 444 4.44 28.74 15.87
CA ASP A 444 3.58 29.88 16.20
C ASP A 444 2.12 29.69 15.75
N ARG A 445 1.91 29.13 14.55
CA ARG A 445 0.55 28.87 14.04
C ARG A 445 -0.10 27.75 14.85
N SER A 446 0.63 26.69 15.14
CA SER A 446 0.13 25.48 15.80
C SER A 446 -0.07 25.64 17.31
N MET A 447 0.54 26.63 17.96
CA MET A 447 0.27 26.97 19.36
C MET A 447 -1.21 27.24 19.63
N LYS A 448 -1.93 27.82 18.66
CA LYS A 448 -3.37 28.07 18.77
C LYS A 448 -4.20 26.79 18.92
N ILE A 449 -3.71 25.67 18.38
CA ILE A 449 -4.35 24.35 18.50
C ILE A 449 -4.27 23.87 19.94
N ALA A 450 -3.07 23.94 20.55
CA ALA A 450 -2.87 23.58 21.95
C ALA A 450 -3.72 24.45 22.89
N GLN A 451 -3.77 25.75 22.60
CA GLN A 451 -4.61 26.71 23.34
C GLN A 451 -6.10 26.36 23.26
N ALA A 452 -6.61 26.13 22.04
CA ALA A 452 -8.01 25.79 21.83
C ALA A 452 -8.40 24.48 22.50
N PHE A 453 -7.56 23.45 22.37
CA PHE A 453 -7.83 22.16 22.99
C PHE A 453 -7.80 22.24 24.53
N ALA A 454 -6.81 22.92 25.12
CA ALA A 454 -6.76 23.14 26.56
C ALA A 454 -7.97 23.94 27.08
N ALA A 455 -8.42 24.94 26.33
CA ALA A 455 -9.63 25.70 26.65
C ALA A 455 -10.89 24.81 26.64
N LEU A 456 -11.01 23.92 25.65
CA LEU A 456 -12.09 22.93 25.57
C LEU A 456 -12.07 21.95 26.74
N LEU A 457 -10.91 21.39 27.11
CA LEU A 457 -10.77 20.50 28.28
C LEU A 457 -11.18 21.19 29.59
N LYS A 458 -10.78 22.45 29.75
CA LYS A 458 -11.18 23.25 30.92
C LYS A 458 -12.68 23.52 30.94
N ARG A 459 -13.25 23.89 29.79
CA ARG A 459 -14.69 24.12 29.61
C ARG A 459 -15.52 22.87 29.92
N SER A 460 -15.00 21.69 29.60
CA SER A 460 -15.64 20.41 29.89
C SER A 460 -15.49 19.93 31.34
N GLY A 461 -14.79 20.69 32.20
CA GLY A 461 -14.52 20.31 33.59
C GLY A 461 -13.55 19.14 33.74
N VAL A 462 -12.81 18.78 32.68
CA VAL A 462 -11.80 17.72 32.76
C VAL A 462 -10.59 18.24 33.51
N ARG A 463 -10.15 17.50 34.53
CA ARG A 463 -8.87 17.76 35.19
C ARG A 463 -7.77 17.07 34.42
N PHE A 464 -6.81 17.84 33.91
CA PHE A 464 -5.68 17.33 33.13
C PHE A 464 -4.39 18.03 33.55
N GLY A 465 -3.27 17.36 33.34
CA GLY A 465 -1.94 17.93 33.53
C GLY A 465 -1.17 18.04 32.23
N ILE A 466 -0.08 18.80 32.27
CA ILE A 466 0.92 18.90 31.21
C ILE A 466 2.33 18.69 31.78
N LEU A 467 3.31 18.45 30.91
CA LEU A 467 4.71 18.25 31.31
C LEU A 467 5.55 19.55 31.24
N GLY A 468 5.09 20.56 30.49
CA GLY A 468 5.81 21.82 30.30
C GLY A 468 7.20 21.58 29.71
N GLU A 469 8.22 22.28 30.21
CA GLU A 469 9.61 22.14 29.74
C GLU A 469 10.22 20.73 29.90
N LYS A 470 9.57 19.84 30.66
CA LYS A 470 10.01 18.44 30.79
C LYS A 470 9.51 17.54 29.65
N GLU A 471 8.62 18.04 28.78
CA GLU A 471 8.08 17.26 27.68
C GLU A 471 9.13 17.05 26.59
N ASN A 472 9.46 15.78 26.31
CA ASN A 472 10.36 15.41 25.23
C ASN A 472 9.58 15.23 23.90
N CYS A 473 10.25 14.87 22.82
CA CYS A 473 9.59 14.46 21.58
C CYS A 473 9.02 13.05 21.72
N CYS A 474 7.93 12.75 21.00
CA CYS A 474 7.36 11.41 20.97
C CYS A 474 8.24 10.35 20.26
N GLY A 475 9.30 10.78 19.55
CA GLY A 475 10.21 9.90 18.81
C GLY A 475 9.88 9.67 17.33
N ASP A 476 8.68 10.05 16.85
CA ASP A 476 8.30 9.83 15.43
C ASP A 476 9.32 10.40 14.42
N PRO A 477 9.87 11.63 14.56
CA PRO A 477 10.87 12.13 13.62
C PRO A 477 12.11 11.23 13.52
N ALA A 478 12.71 10.86 14.66
CA ALA A 478 13.86 9.96 14.70
C ALA A 478 13.56 8.65 13.95
N ARG A 479 12.41 8.04 14.26
CA ARG A 479 12.02 6.75 13.67
C ARG A 479 11.78 6.81 12.17
N ARG A 480 11.16 7.88 11.65
CA ARG A 480 10.94 8.02 10.19
C ARG A 480 12.18 8.42 9.41
N LEU A 481 13.13 9.06 10.09
CA LEU A 481 14.43 9.41 9.53
C LEU A 481 15.45 8.26 9.59
N GLY A 482 15.12 7.18 10.30
CA GLY A 482 15.93 5.96 10.37
C GLY A 482 16.80 5.85 11.62
N ASN A 483 16.78 6.83 12.52
CA ASN A 483 17.58 6.80 13.75
C ASN A 483 16.80 6.05 14.87
N GLU A 484 16.94 4.71 14.90
CA GLU A 484 16.21 3.87 15.86
C GLU A 484 16.79 3.98 17.29
N PHE A 485 18.09 4.24 17.45
CA PHE A 485 18.71 4.48 18.77
C PHE A 485 18.11 5.70 19.46
N LEU A 486 18.05 6.83 18.75
CA LEU A 486 17.43 8.04 19.28
C LEU A 486 15.95 7.84 19.56
N TYR A 487 15.24 7.11 18.69
CA TYR A 487 13.85 6.73 18.95
C TYR A 487 13.70 5.94 20.25
N ASP A 488 14.50 4.88 20.45
CA ASP A 488 14.41 4.02 21.64
C ASP A 488 14.71 4.80 22.93
N GLY A 489 15.75 5.63 22.93
CA GLY A 489 16.09 6.50 24.07
C GLY A 489 14.94 7.44 24.45
N LEU A 490 14.39 8.18 23.48
CA LEU A 490 13.26 9.09 23.70
C LEU A 490 12.03 8.37 24.25
N VAL A 491 11.72 7.18 23.73
CA VAL A 491 10.58 6.37 24.17
C VAL A 491 10.75 5.94 25.62
N ARG A 492 11.92 5.42 25.99
CA ARG A 492 12.20 4.98 27.37
C ARG A 492 12.12 6.14 28.36
N ASP A 493 12.68 7.29 28.01
CA ASP A 493 12.62 8.50 28.83
C ASP A 493 11.18 8.97 29.04
N ASN A 494 10.37 8.99 27.97
CA ASN A 494 8.96 9.33 28.05
C ASN A 494 8.17 8.35 28.93
N ILE A 495 8.40 7.04 28.78
CA ILE A 495 7.76 6.01 29.61
C ILE A 495 8.12 6.21 31.09
N ASN A 496 9.38 6.50 31.40
CA ASN A 496 9.83 6.79 32.76
C ASN A 496 9.15 8.05 33.32
N LEU A 497 8.99 9.08 32.49
CA LEU A 497 8.30 10.31 32.86
C LEU A 497 6.81 10.06 33.15
N PHE A 498 6.14 9.24 32.33
CA PHE A 498 4.74 8.85 32.54
C PHE A 498 4.56 8.06 33.84
N LYS A 499 5.46 7.10 34.12
CA LYS A 499 5.48 6.34 35.38
C LYS A 499 5.68 7.26 36.58
N LYS A 500 6.68 8.14 36.52
CA LYS A 500 6.99 9.13 37.58
C LYS A 500 5.79 10.03 37.90
N HIS A 501 5.03 10.41 36.87
CA HIS A 501 3.88 11.29 37.00
C HIS A 501 2.53 10.56 37.15
N LYS A 502 2.52 9.23 37.27
CA LYS A 502 1.32 8.40 37.45
C LYS A 502 0.25 8.66 36.38
N VAL A 503 0.68 8.85 35.15
CA VAL A 503 -0.22 9.05 34.00
C VAL A 503 -1.02 7.77 33.74
N LYS A 504 -2.29 7.91 33.38
CA LYS A 504 -3.19 6.79 32.99
C LYS A 504 -3.78 6.99 31.60
N THR A 505 -4.06 8.23 31.23
CA THR A 505 -4.61 8.60 29.93
C THR A 505 -3.71 9.63 29.29
N ILE A 506 -3.34 9.42 28.03
CA ILE A 506 -2.57 10.36 27.22
C ILE A 506 -3.46 10.84 26.08
N VAL A 507 -3.67 12.15 26.00
CA VAL A 507 -4.41 12.79 24.90
C VAL A 507 -3.47 13.70 24.14
N THR A 508 -3.48 13.64 22.81
CA THR A 508 -2.60 14.50 21.98
C THR A 508 -3.33 15.06 20.76
N THR A 509 -2.94 16.27 20.35
CA THR A 509 -3.47 16.91 19.15
C THR A 509 -2.78 16.44 17.85
N CYS A 510 -1.68 15.71 17.97
CA CYS A 510 -0.87 15.30 16.83
C CYS A 510 -1.07 13.81 16.47
N PRO A 511 -1.53 13.50 15.24
CA PRO A 511 -1.65 12.12 14.76
C PRO A 511 -0.33 11.33 14.75
N HIS A 512 0.82 12.01 14.61
CA HIS A 512 2.13 11.35 14.67
C HIS A 512 2.43 10.87 16.09
N CYS A 513 2.24 11.73 17.09
CA CYS A 513 2.36 11.36 18.50
C CYS A 513 1.36 10.26 18.86
N TYR A 514 0.11 10.40 18.40
CA TYR A 514 -0.94 9.38 18.59
C TYR A 514 -0.52 8.02 18.03
N ASN A 515 -0.01 7.98 16.80
CA ASN A 515 0.47 6.74 16.19
C ASN A 515 1.63 6.13 16.98
N ALA A 516 2.60 6.96 17.38
CA ALA A 516 3.75 6.51 18.14
C ALA A 516 3.29 5.85 19.46
N PHE A 517 2.50 6.54 20.26
CA PHE A 517 2.00 5.99 21.53
C PHE A 517 1.11 4.77 21.36
N LYS A 518 0.17 4.79 20.41
CA LYS A 518 -0.82 3.72 20.25
C LYS A 518 -0.21 2.44 19.67
N ASN A 519 0.69 2.57 18.69
CA ASN A 519 1.13 1.43 17.87
C ASN A 519 2.60 1.05 18.07
N GLU A 520 3.46 2.01 18.42
CA GLU A 520 4.91 1.85 18.36
C GLU A 520 5.56 1.73 19.75
N TYR A 521 5.10 2.50 20.75
CA TYR A 521 5.53 2.37 22.14
C TYR A 521 5.30 0.96 22.71
N PRO A 522 4.20 0.25 22.37
CA PRO A 522 4.01 -1.14 22.79
C PRO A 522 5.06 -2.13 22.25
N GLN A 523 5.85 -1.74 21.25
CA GLN A 523 6.96 -2.55 20.74
C GLN A 523 8.20 -2.43 21.63
N THR A 524 8.37 -1.30 22.32
CA THR A 524 9.46 -1.06 23.27
C THR A 524 9.10 -1.50 24.70
N ASP A 525 7.85 -1.26 25.14
CA ASP A 525 7.32 -1.73 26.43
C ASP A 525 5.98 -2.43 26.21
N SER A 526 5.97 -3.76 26.27
CA SER A 526 4.76 -4.58 26.05
C SER A 526 3.64 -4.31 27.07
N ALA A 527 3.95 -3.73 28.23
CA ALA A 527 2.96 -3.33 29.22
C ALA A 527 2.32 -1.96 28.91
N PHE A 528 2.87 -1.19 27.96
CA PHE A 528 2.43 0.17 27.65
C PHE A 528 0.93 0.25 27.35
N SER A 529 0.42 -0.61 26.46
CA SER A 529 -1.01 -0.64 26.09
C SER A 529 -1.94 -1.06 27.23
N LYS A 530 -1.44 -1.71 28.28
CA LYS A 530 -2.23 -2.07 29.47
C LYS A 530 -2.23 -0.94 30.50
N ASN A 531 -1.19 -0.12 30.50
CA ASN A 531 -0.97 0.93 31.50
C ASN A 531 -1.54 2.28 31.07
N TYR A 532 -1.71 2.53 29.76
CA TYR A 532 -2.10 3.83 29.25
C TYR A 532 -3.23 3.76 28.21
N GLU A 533 -4.28 4.57 28.42
CA GLU A 533 -5.28 4.85 27.40
C GLU A 533 -4.81 6.00 26.49
N ILE A 534 -4.82 5.80 25.17
CA ILE A 534 -4.31 6.78 24.21
C ILE A 534 -5.46 7.32 23.36
N TYR A 535 -5.64 8.64 23.35
CA TYR A 535 -6.63 9.31 22.52
C TYR A 535 -5.99 10.35 21.61
N HIS A 536 -6.45 10.38 20.37
CA HIS A 536 -6.31 11.59 19.57
C HIS A 536 -7.34 12.62 20.03
N HIS A 537 -7.01 13.92 19.96
CA HIS A 537 -7.90 14.98 20.44
C HIS A 537 -9.30 14.92 19.80
N THR A 538 -9.43 14.49 18.53
CA THR A 538 -10.74 14.32 17.89
C THR A 538 -11.59 13.23 18.52
N GLU A 539 -10.98 12.11 18.92
CA GLU A 539 -11.67 11.02 19.63
C GLU A 539 -12.12 11.50 21.02
N TYR A 540 -11.23 12.21 21.71
CA TYR A 540 -11.52 12.71 23.05
C TYR A 540 -12.61 13.80 23.04
N LEU A 541 -12.58 14.71 22.07
CA LEU A 541 -13.62 15.73 21.90
C LEU A 541 -14.97 15.12 21.52
N ALA A 542 -14.99 14.09 20.66
CA ALA A 542 -16.22 13.33 20.37
C ALA A 542 -16.79 12.72 21.66
N LYS A 543 -15.96 12.06 22.45
CA LYS A 543 -16.35 11.51 23.76
C LYS A 543 -16.94 12.59 24.68
N LEU A 544 -16.32 13.77 24.78
CA LEU A 544 -16.83 14.86 25.62
C LEU A 544 -18.17 15.45 25.12
N LEU A 545 -18.40 15.47 23.81
CA LEU A 545 -19.67 15.87 23.22
C LEU A 545 -20.76 14.82 23.50
N GLU A 546 -20.44 13.53 23.34
CA GLU A 546 -21.35 12.41 23.64
C GLU A 546 -21.74 12.35 25.12
N GLU A 547 -20.77 12.56 26.02
CA GLU A 547 -20.98 12.65 27.47
C GLU A 547 -21.70 13.93 27.89
N LYS A 548 -22.02 14.83 26.95
CA LYS A 548 -22.57 16.16 27.22
C LYS A 548 -21.76 16.90 28.28
N LYS A 549 -20.43 16.86 28.18
CA LYS A 549 -19.52 17.75 28.92
C LYS A 549 -19.14 18.98 28.11
N LEU A 550 -19.27 18.88 26.78
CA LEU A 550 -19.25 20.00 25.86
C LEU A 550 -20.59 20.08 25.13
N VAL A 551 -21.09 21.28 24.91
CA VAL A 551 -22.30 21.54 24.12
C VAL A 551 -21.99 22.56 23.04
N ILE A 552 -22.38 22.25 21.81
CA ILE A 552 -22.34 23.18 20.68
C ILE A 552 -23.52 24.14 20.86
N ALA A 553 -23.21 25.41 21.14
CA ALA A 553 -24.19 26.44 21.48
C ALA A 553 -24.34 27.52 20.40
N SER A 554 -23.38 27.62 19.49
CA SER A 554 -23.39 28.62 18.41
C SER A 554 -23.23 27.97 17.04
N ALA A 555 -23.67 28.68 16.00
CA ALA A 555 -23.49 28.25 14.61
C ALA A 555 -22.10 28.64 14.07
N PHE A 556 -21.62 27.89 13.07
CA PHE A 556 -20.45 28.21 12.26
C PHE A 556 -20.87 28.23 10.79
N THR A 557 -21.28 29.39 10.28
CA THR A 557 -21.94 29.53 8.97
C THR A 557 -20.95 29.68 7.81
N GLU A 558 -20.08 28.69 7.63
CA GLU A 558 -19.09 28.67 6.54
C GLU A 558 -19.05 27.31 5.84
N THR A 559 -18.57 27.32 4.60
CA THR A 559 -18.29 26.11 3.84
C THR A 559 -16.91 25.56 4.19
N VAL A 560 -16.88 24.40 4.83
CA VAL A 560 -15.67 23.75 5.34
C VAL A 560 -15.32 22.53 4.50
N THR A 561 -14.05 22.36 4.16
CA THR A 561 -13.51 21.07 3.70
C THR A 561 -12.56 20.47 4.71
N TYR A 562 -12.53 19.14 4.82
CA TYR A 562 -11.62 18.44 5.73
C TYR A 562 -10.42 17.84 4.99
N HIS A 563 -9.20 18.07 5.48
CA HIS A 563 -8.00 17.33 5.08
C HIS A 563 -7.74 16.18 6.04
N ASP A 564 -7.77 14.95 5.53
CA ASP A 564 -7.45 13.75 6.29
C ASP A 564 -5.94 13.62 6.55
N PRO A 565 -5.46 13.73 7.81
CA PRO A 565 -4.06 13.49 8.13
C PRO A 565 -3.70 12.02 7.93
N CYS A 566 -2.55 11.76 7.31
CA CYS A 566 -2.14 10.40 6.94
C CYS A 566 -2.08 9.45 8.15
N TYR A 567 -1.49 9.92 9.26
CA TYR A 567 -1.32 9.14 10.48
C TYR A 567 -2.63 8.95 11.27
N LEU A 568 -3.64 9.80 11.07
CA LEU A 568 -4.96 9.62 11.70
C LEU A 568 -5.82 8.68 10.86
N GLY A 569 -5.88 8.94 9.56
CA GLY A 569 -6.67 8.18 8.59
C GLY A 569 -6.02 6.85 8.21
N ARG A 570 -5.04 6.85 7.29
CA ARG A 570 -4.49 5.59 6.73
C ARG A 570 -3.83 4.69 7.76
N TYR A 571 -3.20 5.25 8.79
CA TYR A 571 -2.44 4.48 9.78
C TYR A 571 -3.32 3.93 10.91
N ASN A 572 -4.38 4.67 11.30
CA ASN A 572 -5.21 4.37 12.46
C ASN A 572 -6.71 4.20 12.15
N ASP A 573 -7.10 4.28 10.88
CA ASP A 573 -8.46 4.12 10.35
C ASP A 573 -9.50 5.10 10.92
N ILE A 574 -9.06 6.29 11.33
CA ILE A 574 -9.94 7.33 11.88
C ILE A 574 -10.25 8.36 10.78
N PHE A 575 -11.38 8.15 10.10
CA PHE A 575 -11.89 9.05 9.07
C PHE A 575 -13.22 9.71 9.46
N ASP A 576 -14.11 8.99 10.15
CA ASP A 576 -15.48 9.44 10.37
C ASP A 576 -15.64 10.35 11.58
N ILE A 577 -14.84 10.15 12.63
CA ILE A 577 -14.97 10.92 13.88
C ILE A 577 -14.86 12.44 13.64
N PRO A 578 -13.84 12.96 12.93
CA PRO A 578 -13.74 14.39 12.65
C PRO A 578 -14.95 14.93 11.86
N ARG A 579 -15.43 14.16 10.89
CA ARG A 579 -16.57 14.53 10.04
C ARG A 579 -17.87 14.60 10.82
N LYS A 580 -18.14 13.62 11.68
CA LYS A 580 -19.32 13.59 12.55
C LYS A 580 -19.36 14.80 13.48
N ILE A 581 -18.22 15.20 14.04
CA ILE A 581 -18.12 16.41 14.85
C ILE A 581 -18.50 17.64 14.01
N LEU A 582 -17.88 17.83 12.84
CA LEU A 582 -18.13 19.00 11.98
C LEU A 582 -19.59 19.06 11.51
N GLN A 583 -20.19 17.93 11.15
CA GLN A 583 -21.58 17.83 10.70
C GLN A 583 -22.60 18.19 11.79
N ASN A 584 -22.23 18.04 13.07
CA ASN A 584 -23.09 18.42 14.20
C ASN A 584 -23.02 19.92 14.54
N ILE A 585 -22.16 20.70 13.88
CA ILE A 585 -22.07 22.15 14.09
C ILE A 585 -23.15 22.85 13.25
N SER A 586 -24.06 23.55 13.92
CA SER A 586 -25.15 24.27 13.23
C SER A 586 -24.61 25.28 12.22
N GLY A 587 -25.21 25.35 11.03
CA GLY A 587 -24.82 26.27 9.95
C GLY A 587 -23.58 25.87 9.14
N LEU A 588 -22.80 24.88 9.59
CA LEU A 588 -21.58 24.44 8.90
C LEU A 588 -21.93 23.58 7.70
N LYS A 589 -21.42 23.96 6.51
CA LYS A 589 -21.58 23.17 5.28
C LYS A 589 -20.29 22.39 5.00
N LEU A 590 -20.28 21.09 5.30
CA LEU A 590 -19.14 20.22 5.01
C LEU A 590 -19.15 19.78 3.54
N ILE A 591 -18.06 20.06 2.83
CA ILE A 591 -17.80 19.55 1.48
C ILE A 591 -16.49 18.75 1.46
N GLU A 592 -16.36 17.81 0.52
CA GLU A 592 -15.16 16.99 0.40
C GLU A 592 -14.33 17.41 -0.82
N MET A 593 -13.01 17.48 -0.64
CA MET A 593 -12.08 17.47 -1.77
C MET A 593 -12.22 16.18 -2.58
N GLN A 594 -11.92 16.23 -3.89
CA GLN A 594 -11.95 15.05 -4.78
C GLN A 594 -11.11 13.88 -4.23
N ARG A 595 -9.96 14.18 -3.63
CA ARG A 595 -9.08 13.23 -2.95
C ARG A 595 -9.26 13.36 -1.43
N ASN A 596 -10.06 12.47 -0.85
CA ASN A 596 -10.38 12.42 0.58
C ASN A 596 -10.22 11.00 1.16
N ARG A 597 -10.35 10.89 2.48
CA ARG A 597 -10.27 9.65 3.26
C ARG A 597 -8.99 8.87 2.92
N GLY A 598 -9.10 7.56 2.66
CA GLY A 598 -7.95 6.72 2.29
C GLY A 598 -7.20 7.20 1.03
N ARG A 599 -7.88 7.97 0.15
CA ARG A 599 -7.31 8.58 -1.06
C ARG A 599 -6.83 10.01 -0.87
N SER A 600 -6.84 10.53 0.36
CA SER A 600 -6.36 11.88 0.66
C SER A 600 -4.91 12.08 0.23
N PHE A 601 -4.63 13.21 -0.41
CA PHE A 601 -3.28 13.56 -0.87
C PHE A 601 -2.49 14.14 0.32
N CYS A 602 -1.21 13.76 0.43
CA CYS A 602 -0.36 14.13 1.57
C CYS A 602 -0.16 15.66 1.66
N CYS A 603 0.08 16.17 2.87
CA CYS A 603 0.48 17.57 3.09
C CYS A 603 1.98 17.83 2.83
N GLY A 604 2.81 16.79 2.78
CA GLY A 604 4.27 16.89 2.55
C GLY A 604 5.14 16.84 3.80
N GLY A 605 4.60 17.09 5.00
CA GLY A 605 5.43 17.23 6.22
C GLY A 605 5.93 15.92 6.85
N GLY A 606 5.29 14.79 6.54
CA GLY A 606 5.67 13.47 7.10
C GLY A 606 7.01 12.95 6.56
N GLY A 607 7.55 11.91 7.20
CA GLY A 607 8.77 11.24 6.72
C GLY A 607 10.04 12.09 6.80
N GLY A 608 10.03 13.19 7.56
CA GLY A 608 11.12 14.16 7.61
C GLY A 608 10.95 15.36 6.67
N GLY A 609 9.89 15.37 5.84
CA GLY A 609 9.65 16.43 4.84
C GLY A 609 9.46 17.84 5.41
N ALA A 610 9.17 17.98 6.70
CA ALA A 610 9.13 19.28 7.37
C ALA A 610 10.51 19.93 7.55
N TRP A 611 11.61 19.16 7.45
CA TRP A 611 13.00 19.62 7.66
C TRP A 611 13.90 19.40 6.45
N MET A 612 13.31 18.95 5.33
CA MET A 612 14.01 18.72 4.08
C MET A 612 13.52 19.72 3.04
N GLU A 613 14.42 20.15 2.16
CA GLU A 613 14.01 20.79 0.93
C GLU A 613 13.36 19.77 0.00
N GLU A 614 12.33 20.21 -0.73
CA GLU A 614 11.61 19.36 -1.68
C GLU A 614 12.04 19.68 -3.11
N GLU A 615 12.43 18.65 -3.86
CA GLU A 615 12.61 18.75 -5.30
C GLU A 615 11.25 18.78 -6.04
N GLY A 616 11.22 19.47 -7.17
CA GLY A 616 10.01 19.61 -7.99
C GLY A 616 9.01 20.60 -7.41
N THR A 617 7.71 20.32 -7.59
CA THR A 617 6.65 21.14 -7.01
C THR A 617 6.47 20.73 -5.55
N ARG A 618 6.37 21.68 -4.61
CA ARG A 618 6.11 21.31 -3.21
C ARG A 618 4.76 20.61 -3.06
N VAL A 619 4.72 19.51 -2.31
CA VAL A 619 3.53 18.67 -2.15
C VAL A 619 2.36 19.47 -1.52
N ASN A 620 2.68 20.36 -0.58
CA ASN A 620 1.68 21.23 0.06
C ASN A 620 1.03 22.22 -0.92
N HIS A 621 1.74 22.69 -1.94
CA HIS A 621 1.20 23.58 -2.97
C HIS A 621 0.13 22.86 -3.81
N MET A 622 0.42 21.63 -4.25
CA MET A 622 -0.54 20.80 -4.97
C MET A 622 -1.77 20.45 -4.12
N ARG A 623 -1.56 20.21 -2.81
CA ARG A 623 -2.68 19.96 -1.91
C ARG A 623 -3.52 21.22 -1.70
N ALA A 624 -2.91 22.40 -1.59
CA ALA A 624 -3.62 23.67 -1.49
C ALA A 624 -4.49 23.94 -2.72
N GLU A 625 -4.01 23.64 -3.93
CA GLU A 625 -4.82 23.74 -5.16
C GLU A 625 -6.09 22.87 -5.09
N GLN A 626 -6.00 21.66 -4.52
CA GLN A 626 -7.18 20.80 -4.33
C GLN A 626 -8.19 21.40 -3.33
N VAL A 627 -7.72 22.17 -2.35
CA VAL A 627 -8.59 22.89 -1.40
C VAL A 627 -9.35 24.01 -2.12
N PHE A 628 -8.66 24.83 -2.92
CA PHE A 628 -9.30 25.88 -3.72
C PHE A 628 -10.28 25.29 -4.74
N ALA A 629 -9.91 24.21 -5.42
CA ALA A 629 -10.76 23.52 -6.39
C ALA A 629 -12.04 22.93 -5.76
N ALA A 630 -12.03 22.62 -4.46
CA ALA A 630 -13.24 22.20 -3.75
C ALA A 630 -14.23 23.36 -3.53
N GLY A 631 -13.77 24.62 -3.56
CA GLY A 631 -14.59 25.79 -3.31
C GLY A 631 -14.95 26.00 -1.83
N ALA A 632 -14.09 25.55 -0.92
CA ALA A 632 -14.27 25.77 0.53
C ALA A 632 -13.80 27.18 0.95
N GLU A 633 -14.43 27.72 1.99
CA GLU A 633 -14.01 28.97 2.66
C GLU A 633 -13.01 28.67 3.78
N VAL A 634 -13.13 27.47 4.37
CA VAL A 634 -12.30 26.98 5.46
C VAL A 634 -11.74 25.60 5.14
N LEU A 635 -10.42 25.46 5.29
CA LEU A 635 -9.77 24.16 5.43
C LEU A 635 -9.71 23.77 6.91
N CYS A 636 -10.38 22.67 7.26
CA CYS A 636 -10.21 22.00 8.54
C CYS A 636 -9.22 20.84 8.44
N THR A 637 -8.35 20.67 9.43
CA THR A 637 -7.56 19.45 9.63
C THR A 637 -7.51 19.11 11.13
N ALA A 638 -6.83 18.02 11.47
CA ALA A 638 -6.68 17.56 12.85
C ALA A 638 -5.22 17.11 13.10
N CYS A 639 -4.26 17.90 12.61
CA CYS A 639 -2.84 17.58 12.68
C CYS A 639 -1.98 18.85 12.60
N PRO A 640 -1.18 19.15 13.64
CA PRO A 640 -0.26 20.30 13.64
C PRO A 640 0.72 20.33 12.47
N PHE A 641 1.31 19.19 12.07
CA PHE A 641 2.16 19.15 10.87
C PHE A 641 1.41 19.51 9.60
N CYS A 642 0.17 19.00 9.44
CA CYS A 642 -0.64 19.36 8.28
C CYS A 642 -1.03 20.83 8.33
N MET A 643 -1.28 21.38 9.51
CA MET A 643 -1.58 22.80 9.70
C MET A 643 -0.44 23.69 9.20
N THR A 644 0.79 23.47 9.65
CA THR A 644 1.95 24.24 9.18
C THR A 644 2.10 24.13 7.66
N MET A 645 2.15 22.90 7.13
CA MET A 645 2.39 22.68 5.69
C MET A 645 1.29 23.27 4.81
N MET A 646 0.02 23.09 5.18
CA MET A 646 -1.12 23.58 4.41
C MET A 646 -1.28 25.10 4.53
N ASN A 647 -0.98 25.68 5.70
CA ASN A 647 -0.97 27.13 5.87
C ASN A 647 0.01 27.80 4.91
N ASP A 648 1.21 27.24 4.77
CA ASP A 648 2.21 27.75 3.83
C ASP A 648 1.74 27.59 2.38
N GLY A 649 1.22 26.41 2.03
CA GLY A 649 0.70 26.17 0.67
C GLY A 649 -0.47 27.08 0.30
N ILE A 650 -1.40 27.32 1.23
CA ILE A 650 -2.53 28.23 1.04
C ILE A 650 -2.03 29.65 0.85
N LYS A 651 -1.13 30.16 1.70
CA LYS A 651 -0.59 31.53 1.58
C LYS A 651 0.02 31.78 0.19
N VAL A 652 0.79 30.82 -0.33
CA VAL A 652 1.41 30.92 -1.65
C VAL A 652 0.37 30.90 -2.77
N LYS A 653 -0.60 29.98 -2.72
CA LYS A 653 -1.58 29.80 -3.81
C LYS A 653 -2.71 30.81 -3.78
N GLN A 654 -3.02 31.40 -2.63
CA GLN A 654 -4.09 32.38 -2.46
C GLN A 654 -3.86 33.66 -3.26
N ALA A 655 -2.62 34.05 -3.56
CA ALA A 655 -2.31 35.25 -4.32
C ALA A 655 -2.95 35.29 -5.73
N GLY A 656 -3.32 34.13 -6.28
CA GLY A 656 -4.02 34.00 -7.56
C GLY A 656 -5.47 33.51 -7.45
N GLN A 657 -6.13 33.70 -6.30
CA GLN A 657 -7.47 33.20 -6.04
C GLN A 657 -8.42 34.34 -5.64
N ASP A 658 -9.67 34.28 -6.12
CA ASP A 658 -10.68 35.30 -5.83
C ASP A 658 -11.17 35.28 -4.38
N LYS A 659 -11.02 34.13 -3.70
CA LYS A 659 -11.48 33.91 -2.32
C LYS A 659 -10.34 33.47 -1.43
N ALA A 660 -10.22 34.14 -0.29
CA ALA A 660 -9.29 33.74 0.76
C ALA A 660 -9.78 32.47 1.47
N VAL A 661 -8.90 31.51 1.68
CA VAL A 661 -9.21 30.29 2.44
C VAL A 661 -8.54 30.38 3.79
N ARG A 662 -9.34 30.25 4.85
CA ARG A 662 -8.81 30.16 6.22
C ARG A 662 -8.51 28.72 6.58
N ILE A 663 -7.50 28.51 7.43
CA ILE A 663 -7.15 27.18 7.92
C ILE A 663 -7.37 27.11 9.42
N TYR A 664 -8.06 26.06 9.87
CA TYR A 664 -8.33 25.80 11.29
C TYR A 664 -8.09 24.33 11.62
N ASP A 665 -7.61 24.07 12.83
CA ASP A 665 -7.76 22.75 13.44
C ASP A 665 -9.20 22.55 13.92
N LEU A 666 -9.66 21.31 13.95
CA LEU A 666 -10.99 20.95 14.45
C LEU A 666 -11.23 21.47 15.88
N ALA A 667 -10.22 21.46 16.75
CA ALA A 667 -10.30 22.02 18.10
C ALA A 667 -10.54 23.54 18.08
N GLU A 668 -9.91 24.27 17.15
CA GLU A 668 -10.13 25.72 17.03
C GLU A 668 -11.57 26.04 16.61
N ILE A 669 -12.13 25.28 15.65
CA ILE A 669 -13.54 25.44 15.25
C ILE A 669 -14.45 25.15 16.44
N LEU A 670 -14.26 24.02 17.12
CA LEU A 670 -15.07 23.65 18.29
C LEU A 670 -14.99 24.65 19.44
N GLU A 671 -13.82 25.24 19.69
CA GLU A 671 -13.66 26.26 20.73
C GLU A 671 -14.58 27.47 20.50
N THR A 672 -14.76 27.89 19.24
CA THR A 672 -15.60 29.06 18.89
C THR A 672 -17.10 28.81 19.05
N VAL A 673 -17.55 27.56 18.91
CA VAL A 673 -18.98 27.22 18.90
C VAL A 673 -19.48 26.58 20.18
N THR A 674 -18.59 26.18 21.08
CA THR A 674 -18.98 25.51 22.33
C THR A 674 -19.04 26.49 23.51
N GLN A 675 -19.92 26.19 24.46
CA GLN A 675 -20.02 26.92 25.74
C GLN A 675 -19.93 25.97 26.92
N LYS A 676 -19.63 26.51 28.12
CA LYS A 676 -19.65 25.73 29.35
C LYS A 676 -21.11 25.40 29.70
N ILE A 677 -21.36 24.19 30.17
CA ILE A 677 -22.66 23.83 30.74
C ILE A 677 -22.80 24.58 32.06
N SER A 678 -23.80 25.44 32.13
CA SER A 678 -24.15 26.24 33.31
C SER A 678 -24.52 25.37 34.49
#